data_AF-Q1DE44-F1
#
_entry.id   AF-Q1DE44-F1
#
_cell.length_a   1.000
_cell.length_b   1.000
_cell.length_c   1.000
_cell.angle_alpha   90.00
_cell.angle_beta   90.00
_cell.angle_gamma   90.00
#
_symmetry.space_group_name_H-M   'P 1'
#
loop_
_entity.id
_entity.type
_entity.pdbx_description
1 polymer ?
#
loop_
_entity_poly.entity_id
_entity_poly.type
_entity_poly.pdbx_seq_one_letter_code
_entity_poly.pdbx_strand_id
1 'polypeptide(L)'
;MRSAGTRPAVTHSAWGLVRLPALLLLLILPWGAGAEPSLRVAGASASNEVKLRTASEDFRHVLRVDLLSAPEVVGDVAVAGGVARGVDGELPGGVTVLVDPLQSRDGVQVPLQAVVKEAEAGGATVPISTRRPIHVELSGRLPVTGDYTGHVVLVHAQGRETTALIVTRVQAVPAVQFIATSPAVTSAGWGWGSIDATVRLPFKETAGVGGVVSVPQLLQLQRKAPDMDSALIQPRFQSVRFALEGGKPDGGNLDVTSVDGGIPVSAHGSGALLLNLRGLEGPGEYTGTVRLSVRSGTPVEQPFTLWVSSPWLWGALLIAAGAVSSFGVRLYSQRIRPRTLRLQRVMELHRRLQAVVSGQGARAREVGQVMLGQVDGLALEIRRPVRGIRVRDGDLTALEPRLRLYGAWCDTSRKLDALPAELRPEQASQLLAEVEGALRTEDTATEQLDRLAAKVRELDVDGLARAGLEARLQDIDRQARTLVEQHGEDSLGFRLKYELLSLLSTVREELARGALDAARRQLEFARRSYFDILCEELSAALASRTPPRGFTEEEWEALTRQVNTLLERARERANTSVDDAVRMYQGAHAAYVRQLIVELRGAVDEARHVSESEAQTQALDEVEALLREAMGLLVAESSHEAAGKYGEARVRFVSASQSQRMAKSFHLESLASDDGVDGAPSVPPPTAPSGGSILALPEAPAGGAPALGDFEGMPLPSPRHMWLVELGVLALLTTVAVALGLQLLNVFSPTWGGFGACMTAFLWGFGLHQVGNASFEGITGLLTRVERPATPPPAT
;
A
#
# COMPACT_ATOMS: atom_id res chain seq x y z
N MET A 1 26.53 47.31 -44.12
CA MET A 1 25.67 48.51 -43.91
C MET A 1 25.36 48.60 -42.42
N ARG A 2 26.11 49.45 -41.70
CA ARG A 2 25.63 50.65 -40.95
C ARG A 2 24.56 50.33 -39.90
N SER A 3 24.71 50.60 -38.60
CA SER A 3 25.82 51.10 -37.78
C SER A 3 25.46 50.88 -36.30
N ALA A 4 26.41 50.33 -35.52
CA ALA A 4 26.42 50.44 -34.07
C ALA A 4 26.92 51.83 -33.65
N GLY A 5 26.43 52.36 -32.53
CA GLY A 5 26.80 53.68 -32.02
C GLY A 5 26.80 53.73 -30.50
N THR A 6 27.84 53.16 -29.89
CA THR A 6 28.34 53.57 -28.58
C THR A 6 29.05 54.92 -28.71
N ARG A 7 28.95 55.81 -27.71
CA ARG A 7 30.03 56.75 -27.40
C ARG A 7 30.01 57.23 -25.93
N PRO A 8 31.19 57.42 -25.30
CA PRO A 8 31.35 57.80 -23.90
C PRO A 8 31.82 59.26 -23.74
N ALA A 9 32.18 59.60 -22.51
CA ALA A 9 32.53 60.91 -21.97
C ALA A 9 33.97 61.42 -22.27
N VAL A 10 34.15 62.69 -21.91
CA VAL A 10 35.38 63.44 -21.54
C VAL A 10 36.35 63.85 -22.67
N THR A 11 36.60 65.17 -22.82
CA THR A 11 37.87 65.88 -22.51
C THR A 11 38.06 67.22 -23.27
N HIS A 12 38.83 68.08 -22.59
CA HIS A 12 39.41 69.38 -22.92
C HIS A 12 39.89 69.65 -24.36
N SER A 13 39.83 70.92 -24.77
CA SER A 13 40.94 71.73 -25.36
C SER A 13 40.36 73.09 -25.81
N ALA A 14 40.86 74.22 -25.32
CA ALA A 14 42.10 74.92 -25.66
C ALA A 14 41.98 75.82 -26.92
N TRP A 15 41.98 77.12 -26.65
CA TRP A 15 42.76 78.19 -27.28
C TRP A 15 42.60 78.47 -28.79
N GLY A 16 42.12 79.68 -29.08
CA GLY A 16 42.26 80.36 -30.37
C GLY A 16 42.55 81.85 -30.16
N LEU A 17 43.84 82.18 -30.15
CA LEU A 17 44.45 83.52 -30.11
C LEU A 17 44.12 84.35 -31.36
N VAL A 18 43.79 85.64 -31.19
CA VAL A 18 44.14 86.72 -32.15
C VAL A 18 44.63 87.97 -31.40
N ARG A 19 45.98 88.09 -31.40
CA ARG A 19 46.91 89.23 -31.48
C ARG A 19 46.41 90.69 -31.29
N LEU A 20 46.94 91.36 -30.24
CA LEU A 20 47.81 92.57 -30.15
C LEU A 20 47.98 93.49 -31.40
N PRO A 21 48.38 94.80 -31.30
CA PRO A 21 48.77 95.63 -30.13
C PRO A 21 48.37 97.14 -30.15
N ALA A 22 48.33 97.77 -28.97
CA ALA A 22 48.66 99.19 -28.74
C ALA A 22 48.96 99.34 -27.24
N LEU A 23 50.17 99.02 -26.77
CA LEU A 23 51.40 99.80 -26.85
C LEU A 23 51.28 101.18 -26.17
N LEU A 24 51.67 101.16 -24.89
CA LEU A 24 52.66 102.09 -24.34
C LEU A 24 52.20 103.52 -24.03
N LEU A 25 51.28 103.67 -23.08
CA LEU A 25 51.09 104.91 -22.31
C LEU A 25 50.19 104.61 -21.10
N LEU A 26 50.79 104.31 -19.93
CA LEU A 26 50.26 104.44 -18.56
C LEU A 26 51.08 103.60 -17.56
N LEU A 27 52.41 103.65 -17.66
CA LEU A 27 53.28 103.46 -16.50
C LEU A 27 53.41 104.83 -15.82
N ILE A 28 53.27 104.86 -14.49
CA ILE A 28 53.18 106.01 -13.57
C ILE A 28 51.74 106.38 -13.19
N LEU A 29 51.15 105.62 -12.26
CA LEU A 29 50.10 106.08 -11.34
C LEU A 29 50.30 105.36 -9.98
N PRO A 30 50.00 106.02 -8.84
CA PRO A 30 50.46 105.61 -7.53
C PRO A 30 49.71 104.37 -7.01
N TRP A 31 50.46 103.34 -6.62
CA TRP A 31 49.98 102.27 -5.75
C TRP A 31 49.76 102.84 -4.35
N GLY A 32 48.50 103.14 -4.04
CA GLY A 32 48.11 103.70 -2.75
C GLY A 32 46.63 104.10 -2.75
N ALA A 33 45.74 103.19 -3.13
CA ALA A 33 44.32 103.32 -2.79
C ALA A 33 44.08 102.35 -1.63
N GLY A 34 43.88 102.89 -0.42
CA GLY A 34 43.35 102.10 0.69
C GLY A 34 42.02 101.50 0.23
N ALA A 35 41.88 100.18 0.29
CA ALA A 35 40.60 99.55 0.02
C ALA A 35 39.60 100.06 1.06
N GLU A 36 38.55 100.72 0.61
CA GLU A 36 37.49 101.21 1.49
C GLU A 36 36.65 100.02 1.99
N PRO A 37 36.17 100.08 3.25
CA PRO A 37 35.25 99.06 3.76
C PRO A 37 33.98 99.03 2.90
N SER A 38 33.62 97.85 2.40
CA SER A 38 32.41 97.66 1.58
C SER A 38 31.37 96.85 2.35
N LEU A 39 30.09 97.15 2.16
CA LEU A 39 28.99 96.37 2.70
C LEU A 39 28.54 95.34 1.66
N ARG A 40 28.07 94.18 2.13
CA ARG A 40 27.53 93.16 1.24
C ARG A 40 26.29 92.55 1.83
N VAL A 41 25.23 92.48 1.02
CA VAL A 41 24.06 91.70 1.36
C VAL A 41 24.38 90.22 1.17
N ALA A 42 24.23 89.43 2.23
CA ALA A 42 24.42 88.00 2.20
C ALA A 42 23.45 87.36 1.19
N GLY A 43 23.97 86.44 0.36
CA GLY A 43 23.22 85.85 -0.74
C GLY A 43 23.24 86.64 -2.04
N ALA A 44 23.90 87.80 -2.09
CA ALA A 44 24.15 88.51 -3.35
C ALA A 44 25.12 87.73 -4.25
N SER A 45 24.74 87.56 -5.51
CA SER A 45 25.55 86.92 -6.57
C SER A 45 26.86 87.68 -6.84
N ALA A 46 27.72 87.14 -7.71
CA ALA A 46 28.90 87.86 -8.19
C ALA A 46 28.57 89.15 -8.98
N SER A 47 27.32 89.30 -9.46
CA SER A 47 26.80 90.53 -10.08
C SER A 47 26.11 91.47 -9.09
N ASN A 48 26.22 91.20 -7.78
CA ASN A 48 25.54 91.93 -6.70
C ASN A 48 24.00 91.92 -6.82
N GLU A 49 23.44 90.75 -7.20
CA GLU A 49 21.99 90.50 -7.26
C GLU A 49 21.54 89.54 -6.17
N VAL A 50 20.45 89.86 -5.47
CA VAL A 50 19.75 88.96 -4.53
C VAL A 50 18.48 88.47 -5.18
N LYS A 51 18.36 87.15 -5.38
CA LYS A 51 17.19 86.50 -6.01
C LYS A 51 16.36 85.78 -4.96
N LEU A 52 15.14 86.25 -4.74
CA LEU A 52 14.18 85.67 -3.81
C LEU A 52 12.99 85.09 -4.56
N ARG A 53 12.45 83.96 -4.08
CA ARG A 53 11.25 83.33 -4.64
C ARG A 53 10.17 83.22 -3.56
N THR A 54 8.96 83.64 -3.88
CA THR A 54 7.80 83.53 -2.98
C THR A 54 6.58 83.08 -3.75
N ALA A 55 5.67 82.37 -3.08
CA ALA A 55 4.37 81.97 -3.63
C ALA A 55 3.22 82.82 -3.05
N SER A 56 3.49 83.59 -1.98
CA SER A 56 2.53 84.42 -1.26
C SER A 56 2.38 85.80 -1.89
N GLU A 57 1.20 86.40 -1.74
CA GLU A 57 0.95 87.81 -2.05
C GLU A 57 1.63 88.72 -1.02
N ASP A 58 1.50 88.41 0.27
CA ASP A 58 2.26 89.07 1.34
C ASP A 58 3.67 88.45 1.38
N PHE A 59 4.66 89.23 0.96
CA PHE A 59 6.07 88.86 0.98
C PHE A 59 6.72 89.36 2.28
N ARG A 60 7.46 88.49 2.96
CA ARG A 60 8.28 88.83 4.13
C ARG A 60 9.57 88.02 4.10
N HIS A 61 10.72 88.68 4.11
CA HIS A 61 12.02 88.01 4.06
C HIS A 61 13.08 88.78 4.83
N VAL A 62 14.00 88.07 5.50
CA VAL A 62 15.07 88.70 6.28
C VAL A 62 16.38 88.57 5.52
N LEU A 63 16.94 89.69 5.09
CA LEU A 63 18.26 89.80 4.49
C LEU A 63 19.30 90.10 5.58
N ARG A 64 20.48 89.51 5.46
CA ARG A 64 21.61 89.81 6.33
C ARG A 64 22.60 90.70 5.58
N VAL A 65 23.08 91.75 6.23
CA VAL A 65 24.08 92.69 5.69
C VAL A 65 25.35 92.53 6.51
N ASP A 66 26.45 92.22 5.82
CA ASP A 66 27.77 92.03 6.41
C ASP A 66 28.70 93.19 6.02
N LEU A 67 29.60 93.57 6.93
CA LEU A 67 30.70 94.50 6.65
C LEU A 67 31.94 93.72 6.20
N LEU A 68 32.41 93.97 4.98
CA LEU A 68 33.65 93.41 4.46
C LEU A 68 34.82 94.31 4.85
N SER A 69 35.70 93.81 5.71
CA SER A 69 36.97 94.47 6.00
C SER A 69 37.84 94.56 4.75
N ALA A 70 38.52 95.70 4.59
CA ALA A 70 39.63 95.82 3.67
C ALA A 70 40.72 94.76 3.98
N PRO A 71 41.36 94.14 2.98
CA PRO A 71 42.50 93.28 3.22
C PRO A 71 43.65 94.10 3.81
N GLU A 72 44.09 93.77 5.02
CA GLU A 72 45.34 94.31 5.58
C GLU A 72 46.50 93.94 4.65
N VAL A 73 47.17 94.94 4.09
CA VAL A 73 48.45 94.74 3.41
C VAL A 73 49.46 94.38 4.48
N VAL A 74 49.79 93.09 4.59
CA VAL A 74 50.86 92.59 5.46
C VAL A 74 52.18 93.13 4.92
N GLY A 75 52.65 94.24 5.49
CA GLY A 75 54.02 94.72 5.35
C GLY A 75 54.90 94.08 6.41
N ASP A 76 55.78 93.17 5.98
CA ASP A 76 56.81 92.52 6.78
C ASP A 76 57.72 93.53 7.50
N VAL A 77 57.59 93.67 8.83
CA VAL A 77 58.73 93.82 9.76
C VAL A 77 58.36 93.19 11.10
N ALA A 78 59.07 92.12 11.45
CA ALA A 78 58.96 91.41 12.71
C ALA A 78 59.52 92.24 13.89
N VAL A 79 58.73 92.40 14.96
CA VAL A 79 59.22 92.65 16.33
C VAL A 79 58.38 91.83 17.30
N ALA A 80 59.07 91.14 18.20
CA ALA A 80 58.56 90.18 19.15
C ALA A 80 57.65 90.78 20.23
N GLY A 81 56.59 90.05 20.59
CA GLY A 81 55.90 90.16 21.88
C GLY A 81 54.76 91.19 21.95
N GLY A 82 53.57 90.81 21.50
CA GLY A 82 52.34 91.56 21.77
C GLY A 82 51.13 90.94 21.07
N VAL A 83 50.08 90.68 21.83
CA VAL A 83 48.78 90.20 21.33
C VAL A 83 48.31 91.13 20.21
N ALA A 84 48.17 90.61 18.99
CA ALA A 84 47.54 91.33 17.89
C ALA A 84 46.09 91.65 18.29
N ARG A 85 45.84 92.87 18.77
CA ARG A 85 44.52 93.48 18.81
C ARG A 85 44.07 93.65 17.36
N GLY A 86 43.34 92.67 16.84
CA GLY A 86 42.50 92.90 15.67
C GLY A 86 41.57 94.06 16.00
N VAL A 87 41.77 95.20 15.35
CA VAL A 87 40.90 96.35 15.50
C VAL A 87 39.55 95.94 14.95
N ASP A 88 38.55 95.81 15.81
CA ASP A 88 37.16 95.63 15.38
C ASP A 88 36.80 96.87 14.56
N GLY A 89 36.79 96.71 13.24
CA GLY A 89 36.39 97.75 12.30
C GLY A 89 34.90 98.02 12.47
N GLU A 90 34.58 98.99 13.33
CA GLU A 90 33.24 99.55 13.44
C GLU A 90 33.14 100.73 12.46
N LEU A 91 32.07 100.76 11.66
CA LEU A 91 31.89 101.81 10.67
C LEU A 91 31.36 103.08 11.34
N PRO A 92 32.13 104.19 11.39
CA PRO A 92 31.69 105.41 12.07
C PRO A 92 30.47 106.01 11.36
N GLY A 93 29.38 106.23 12.11
CA GLY A 93 28.13 106.81 11.61
C GLY A 93 27.02 105.82 11.27
N GLY A 94 27.28 104.51 11.36
CA GLY A 94 26.29 103.46 11.09
C GLY A 94 25.88 103.35 9.61
N VAL A 95 25.01 102.38 9.32
CA VAL A 95 24.47 102.14 7.98
C VAL A 95 22.98 102.44 7.99
N THR A 96 22.55 103.27 7.05
CA THR A 96 21.14 103.53 6.77
C THR A 96 20.69 102.66 5.61
N VAL A 97 19.65 101.85 5.84
CA VAL A 97 19.11 100.95 4.80
C VAL A 97 17.90 101.61 4.14
N LEU A 98 18.00 101.85 2.84
CA LEU A 98 16.91 102.33 1.99
C LEU A 98 16.55 101.23 0.99
N VAL A 99 15.27 101.10 0.67
CA VAL A 99 14.79 100.09 -0.28
C VAL A 99 13.88 100.76 -1.29
N ASP A 100 14.24 100.62 -2.56
CA ASP A 100 13.44 101.14 -3.66
C ASP A 100 12.16 100.32 -3.83
N PRO A 101 11.05 100.93 -4.30
CA PRO A 101 9.86 100.17 -4.66
C PRO A 101 10.19 99.13 -5.73
N LEU A 102 9.62 97.94 -5.59
CA LEU A 102 9.76 96.86 -6.55
C LEU A 102 8.97 97.17 -7.81
N GLN A 103 9.60 97.05 -8.98
CA GLN A 103 8.95 97.26 -10.26
C GLN A 103 8.63 95.91 -10.91
N SER A 104 7.35 95.68 -11.23
CA SER A 104 6.92 94.56 -12.08
C SER A 104 7.32 94.81 -13.54
N ARG A 105 7.37 93.75 -14.37
CA ARG A 105 7.54 93.88 -15.84
C ARG A 105 6.50 94.79 -16.50
N ASP A 106 5.31 94.90 -15.91
CA ASP A 106 4.21 95.75 -16.39
C ASP A 106 4.34 97.22 -15.94
N GLY A 107 5.46 97.58 -15.27
CA GLY A 107 5.74 98.94 -14.81
C GLY A 107 5.07 99.32 -13.48
N VAL A 108 4.25 98.45 -12.89
CA VAL A 108 3.62 98.66 -11.58
C VAL A 108 4.69 98.69 -10.48
N GLN A 109 4.72 99.77 -9.71
CA GLN A 109 5.59 99.92 -8.54
C GLN A 109 4.88 99.43 -7.28
N VAL A 110 5.53 98.52 -6.56
CA VAL A 110 5.10 97.96 -5.28
C VAL A 110 5.99 98.53 -4.18
N PRO A 111 5.43 99.25 -3.19
CA PRO A 111 6.22 99.75 -2.07
C PRO A 111 6.74 98.58 -1.22
N LEU A 112 8.03 98.61 -0.89
CA LEU A 112 8.64 97.73 0.10
C LEU A 112 8.82 98.49 1.42
N GLN A 113 8.51 97.81 2.52
CA GLN A 113 8.86 98.25 3.86
C GLN A 113 10.10 97.48 4.31
N ALA A 114 11.11 98.19 4.78
CA ALA A 114 12.33 97.62 5.35
C ALA A 114 12.41 97.97 6.83
N VAL A 115 12.50 96.96 7.69
CA VAL A 115 12.66 97.12 9.13
C VAL A 115 13.98 96.49 9.53
N VAL A 116 14.88 97.28 10.10
CA VAL A 116 16.16 96.79 10.63
C VAL A 116 15.93 96.27 12.05
N LYS A 117 16.17 94.97 12.29
CA LYS A 117 15.81 94.33 13.57
C LYS A 117 16.60 94.86 14.76
N GLU A 118 17.83 95.28 14.53
CA GLU A 118 18.75 95.77 15.56
C GLU A 118 18.58 97.26 15.88
N ALA A 119 17.68 97.97 15.20
CA ALA A 119 17.41 99.39 15.47
C ALA A 119 16.47 99.55 16.67
N GLU A 120 16.89 100.29 17.69
CA GLU A 120 15.99 100.72 18.76
C GLU A 120 14.92 101.66 18.18
N ALA A 121 13.64 101.34 18.44
CA ALA A 121 12.47 102.12 18.01
C ALA A 121 12.26 102.31 16.49
N GLY A 122 12.72 101.37 15.64
CA GLY A 122 12.36 101.36 14.21
C GLY A 122 13.08 102.40 13.34
N GLY A 123 14.20 102.95 13.82
CA GLY A 123 15.08 103.80 13.02
C GLY A 123 15.78 103.05 11.88
N ALA A 124 16.14 103.76 10.81
CA ALA A 124 16.79 103.16 9.62
C ALA A 124 18.32 103.04 9.72
N THR A 125 18.95 103.65 10.75
CA THR A 125 20.41 103.75 10.90
C THR A 125 20.89 102.94 12.11
N VAL A 126 21.82 102.01 11.89
CA VAL A 126 22.34 101.11 12.95
C VAL A 126 23.87 100.98 12.84
N PRO A 127 24.63 100.95 13.96
CA PRO A 127 26.06 100.66 13.92
C PRO A 127 26.32 99.24 13.41
N ILE A 128 27.21 99.09 12.42
CA ILE A 128 27.64 97.79 11.90
C ILE A 128 29.11 97.54 12.23
N SER A 129 29.43 96.30 12.58
CA SER A 129 30.81 95.83 12.68
C SER A 129 30.97 94.48 12.01
N THR A 130 32.21 94.10 11.71
CA THR A 130 32.53 92.82 11.06
C THR A 130 32.07 91.59 11.86
N ARG A 131 31.87 91.72 13.18
CA ARG A 131 31.35 90.65 14.06
C ARG A 131 29.85 90.75 14.34
N ARG A 132 29.20 91.88 14.00
CA ARG A 132 27.79 92.14 14.25
C ARG A 132 27.09 92.53 12.94
N PRO A 133 26.65 91.55 12.13
CA PRO A 133 25.89 91.82 10.92
C PRO A 133 24.49 92.33 11.26
N ILE A 134 23.90 93.08 10.33
CA ILE A 134 22.55 93.65 10.47
C ILE A 134 21.53 92.76 9.76
N HIS A 135 20.34 92.58 10.35
CA HIS A 135 19.25 91.84 9.73
C HIS A 135 18.13 92.81 9.29
N VAL A 136 17.99 92.95 7.98
CA VAL A 136 16.96 93.78 7.34
C VAL A 136 15.78 92.90 6.96
N GLU A 137 14.65 93.13 7.62
CA GLU A 137 13.40 92.49 7.26
C GLU A 137 12.67 93.29 6.20
N LEU A 138 12.56 92.72 5.01
CA LEU A 138 11.79 93.26 3.89
C LEU A 138 10.38 92.71 3.93
N SER A 139 9.38 93.57 3.78
CA SER A 139 7.99 93.19 3.63
C SER A 139 7.27 94.03 2.57
N GLY A 140 6.33 93.42 1.84
CA GLY A 140 5.56 94.09 0.79
C GLY A 140 4.49 93.19 0.20
N ARG A 141 3.58 93.76 -0.60
CA ARG A 141 2.48 93.03 -1.26
C ARG A 141 2.71 92.90 -2.75
N LEU A 142 2.84 91.68 -3.25
CA LEU A 142 3.11 91.37 -4.66
C LEU A 142 1.81 90.91 -5.36
N PRO A 143 1.00 91.83 -5.94
CA PRO A 143 -0.37 91.54 -6.37
C PRO A 143 -0.46 90.57 -7.55
N VAL A 144 0.54 90.55 -8.43
CA VAL A 144 0.58 89.72 -9.65
C VAL A 144 1.75 88.72 -9.57
N THR A 145 1.60 87.53 -10.14
CA THR A 145 2.71 86.59 -10.35
C THR A 145 3.68 87.13 -11.40
N GLY A 146 4.98 87.03 -11.16
CA GLY A 146 6.00 87.57 -12.07
C GLY A 146 7.30 87.94 -11.35
N ASP A 147 8.25 88.45 -12.12
CA ASP A 147 9.50 88.99 -11.58
C ASP A 147 9.31 90.46 -11.21
N TYR A 148 9.72 90.80 -9.99
CA TYR A 148 9.77 92.15 -9.47
C TYR A 148 11.22 92.54 -9.24
N THR A 149 11.64 93.67 -9.77
CA THR A 149 13.03 94.16 -9.65
C THR A 149 13.06 95.48 -8.91
N GLY A 150 13.95 95.61 -7.94
CA GLY A 150 14.23 96.86 -7.22
C GLY A 150 15.67 96.85 -6.71
N HIS A 151 16.00 97.77 -5.82
CA HIS A 151 17.33 97.85 -5.23
C HIS A 151 17.26 98.01 -3.72
N VAL A 152 18.19 97.37 -3.03
CA VAL A 152 18.52 97.66 -1.64
C VAL A 152 19.73 98.57 -1.64
N VAL A 153 19.59 99.71 -1.01
CA VAL A 153 20.57 100.80 -1.01
C VAL A 153 21.07 100.97 0.41
N LEU A 154 22.37 100.76 0.59
CA LEU A 154 23.05 100.93 1.87
C LEU A 154 23.80 102.25 1.84
N VAL A 155 23.40 103.19 2.71
CA VAL A 155 24.04 104.52 2.82
C VAL A 155 24.86 104.56 4.09
N HIS A 156 26.14 104.88 3.98
CA HIS A 156 27.04 105.07 5.11
C HIS A 156 27.84 106.37 4.93
N ALA A 157 28.60 106.77 5.95
CA ALA A 157 29.32 108.05 5.94
C ALA A 157 30.30 108.23 4.77
N GLN A 158 30.75 107.15 4.14
CA GLN A 158 31.78 107.16 3.08
C GLN A 158 31.21 106.91 1.68
N GLY A 159 29.95 106.49 1.54
CA GLY A 159 29.41 106.14 0.23
C GLY A 159 28.00 105.55 0.25
N ARG A 160 27.54 105.21 -0.95
CA ARG A 160 26.27 104.53 -1.20
C ARG A 160 26.56 103.26 -1.99
N GLU A 161 26.17 102.12 -1.46
CA GLU A 161 26.24 100.84 -2.14
C GLU A 161 24.84 100.36 -2.51
N THR A 162 24.70 99.81 -3.71
CA THR A 162 23.39 99.42 -4.26
C THR A 162 23.45 97.98 -4.71
N THR A 163 22.57 97.14 -4.15
CA THR A 163 22.41 95.72 -4.49
C THR A 163 21.06 95.52 -5.18
N ALA A 164 21.06 94.89 -6.35
CA ALA A 164 19.84 94.60 -7.08
C ALA A 164 19.03 93.50 -6.37
N LEU A 165 17.74 93.73 -6.16
CA LEU A 165 16.81 92.79 -5.54
C LEU A 165 15.81 92.31 -6.59
N ILE A 166 15.78 91.01 -6.82
CA ILE A 166 14.84 90.37 -7.74
C ILE A 166 13.97 89.43 -6.94
N VAL A 167 12.68 89.74 -6.80
CA VAL A 167 11.69 88.90 -6.13
C VAL A 167 10.76 88.30 -7.18
N THR A 168 10.83 86.99 -7.37
CA THR A 168 9.92 86.27 -8.26
C THR A 168 8.73 85.74 -7.47
N ARG A 169 7.52 86.24 -7.74
CA ARG A 169 6.29 85.64 -7.25
C ARG A 169 5.86 84.52 -8.21
N VAL A 170 5.98 83.27 -7.77
CA VAL A 170 5.48 82.11 -8.52
C VAL A 170 4.02 81.86 -8.18
N GLN A 171 3.25 81.36 -9.15
CA GLN A 171 1.90 80.90 -8.88
C GLN A 171 1.97 79.68 -7.96
N ALA A 172 1.40 79.80 -6.77
CA ALA A 172 1.25 78.67 -5.86
C ALA A 172 0.18 77.73 -6.45
N VAL A 173 0.57 76.50 -6.75
CA VAL A 173 -0.31 75.49 -7.34
C VAL A 173 -0.55 74.40 -6.29
N PRO A 174 -1.80 73.99 -6.03
CA PRO A 174 -2.08 72.89 -5.11
C PRO A 174 -1.33 71.63 -5.54
N ALA A 175 -0.61 71.01 -4.60
CA ALA A 175 0.06 69.74 -4.83
C ALA A 175 -0.59 68.69 -3.95
N VAL A 176 -1.16 67.64 -4.57
CA VAL A 176 -1.79 66.54 -3.84
C VAL A 176 -0.89 65.32 -3.91
N GLN A 177 -0.53 64.76 -2.76
CA GLN A 177 0.25 63.53 -2.68
C GLN A 177 -0.63 62.41 -2.10
N PHE A 178 -0.64 61.25 -2.76
CA PHE A 178 -1.24 60.05 -2.20
C PHE A 178 -0.31 59.40 -1.17
N ILE A 179 -0.90 58.86 -0.11
CA ILE A 179 -0.16 58.09 0.91
C ILE A 179 -0.22 56.61 0.49
N ALA A 180 0.90 55.89 0.62
CA ALA A 180 0.99 54.48 0.25
C ALA A 180 -0.09 53.65 0.97
N THR A 181 -0.89 52.91 0.19
CA THR A 181 -1.97 52.06 0.71
C THR A 181 -1.59 50.60 0.67
N SER A 182 -1.97 49.87 1.71
CA SER A 182 -1.98 48.40 1.67
C SER A 182 -2.94 47.89 0.58
N PRO A 183 -2.69 46.71 -0.01
CA PRO A 183 -3.61 46.09 -0.96
C PRO A 183 -5.02 46.00 -0.37
N ALA A 184 -6.01 46.42 -1.14
CA ALA A 184 -7.40 46.20 -0.75
C ALA A 184 -7.73 44.71 -0.91
N VAL A 185 -8.49 44.13 0.02
CA VAL A 185 -8.90 42.73 -0.04
C VAL A 185 -10.42 42.67 -0.12
N THR A 186 -10.94 41.94 -1.10
CA THR A 186 -12.36 41.64 -1.22
C THR A 186 -12.56 40.15 -1.53
N SER A 187 -13.74 39.64 -1.23
CA SER A 187 -14.16 38.29 -1.59
C SER A 187 -15.27 38.35 -2.62
N ALA A 188 -15.23 37.44 -3.58
CA ALA A 188 -16.36 37.17 -4.44
C ALA A 188 -17.53 36.72 -3.56
N GLY A 189 -18.70 37.32 -3.74
CA GLY A 189 -19.93 36.84 -3.11
C GLY A 189 -20.24 35.41 -3.52
N TRP A 190 -21.20 34.78 -2.84
CA TRP A 190 -21.63 33.43 -3.22
C TRP A 190 -22.28 33.46 -4.62
N GLY A 191 -21.61 32.86 -5.61
CA GLY A 191 -22.14 32.69 -6.97
C GLY A 191 -21.18 33.16 -8.05
N TRP A 192 -21.55 32.94 -9.31
CA TRP A 192 -20.78 33.33 -10.50
C TRP A 192 -21.02 34.80 -10.87
N GLY A 193 -21.49 35.60 -9.91
CA GLY A 193 -21.90 36.99 -10.12
C GLY A 193 -20.72 37.94 -10.19
N SER A 194 -20.99 39.16 -10.66
CA SER A 194 -20.07 40.28 -10.62
C SER A 194 -19.58 40.57 -9.20
N ILE A 195 -18.31 40.87 -9.06
CA ILE A 195 -17.69 41.19 -7.77
C ILE A 195 -17.58 42.71 -7.63
N ASP A 196 -18.00 43.22 -6.47
CA ASP A 196 -17.88 44.63 -6.12
C ASP A 196 -16.71 44.82 -5.13
N ALA A 197 -15.93 45.88 -5.33
CA ALA A 197 -14.75 46.16 -4.52
C ALA A 197 -14.63 47.65 -4.23
N THR A 198 -14.18 47.98 -3.01
CA THR A 198 -13.90 49.36 -2.60
C THR A 198 -12.42 49.49 -2.24
N VAL A 199 -11.72 50.40 -2.90
CA VAL A 199 -10.32 50.74 -2.62
C VAL A 199 -10.27 52.13 -2.00
N ARG A 200 -9.62 52.25 -0.84
CA ARG A 200 -9.45 53.52 -0.13
C ARG A 200 -8.09 54.12 -0.46
N LEU A 201 -8.09 55.31 -1.05
CA LEU A 201 -6.91 56.05 -1.50
C LEU A 201 -6.78 57.37 -0.71
N PRO A 202 -6.08 57.38 0.43
CA PRO A 202 -5.82 58.58 1.21
C PRO A 202 -4.87 59.51 0.47
N PHE A 203 -5.19 60.80 0.48
CA PHE A 203 -4.39 61.87 -0.10
C PHE A 203 -4.23 63.04 0.87
N LYS A 204 -3.16 63.82 0.68
CA LYS A 204 -2.84 65.01 1.46
C LYS A 204 -2.35 66.13 0.55
N GLU A 205 -2.83 67.34 0.81
CA GLU A 205 -2.32 68.56 0.17
C GLU A 205 -0.99 68.97 0.83
N THR A 206 0.06 69.14 0.02
CA THR A 206 1.43 69.37 0.48
C THR A 206 1.98 70.77 0.16
N ALA A 207 1.34 71.52 -0.75
CA ALA A 207 1.78 72.87 -1.10
C ALA A 207 1.25 73.95 -0.15
N GLY A 208 0.34 73.62 0.78
CA GLY A 208 -0.26 74.57 1.71
C GLY A 208 -1.25 75.52 1.06
N VAL A 209 -1.75 75.17 -0.13
CA VAL A 209 -2.66 76.02 -0.91
C VAL A 209 -3.93 75.26 -1.21
N GLY A 210 -5.05 75.80 -0.75
CA GLY A 210 -6.36 75.25 -1.06
C GLY A 210 -6.66 75.40 -2.55
N GLY A 211 -7.38 74.45 -3.12
CA GLY A 211 -7.74 74.48 -4.52
C GLY A 211 -8.76 73.43 -4.91
N VAL A 212 -9.06 73.38 -6.20
CA VAL A 212 -10.04 72.44 -6.76
C VAL A 212 -9.33 71.43 -7.64
N VAL A 213 -9.54 70.16 -7.31
CA VAL A 213 -8.96 69.02 -8.00
C VAL A 213 -10.00 68.44 -8.95
N SER A 214 -9.61 68.06 -10.17
CA SER A 214 -10.53 67.48 -11.13
C SER A 214 -11.05 66.10 -10.71
N VAL A 215 -12.12 65.65 -11.35
CA VAL A 215 -12.68 64.32 -11.13
C VAL A 215 -11.60 63.25 -11.41
N PRO A 216 -11.33 62.34 -10.47
CA PRO A 216 -10.34 61.29 -10.64
C PRO A 216 -10.72 60.36 -11.80
N GLN A 217 -9.70 59.86 -12.50
CA GLN A 217 -9.86 58.94 -13.61
C GLN A 217 -9.08 57.66 -13.34
N LEU A 218 -9.69 56.51 -13.65
CA LEU A 218 -9.01 55.22 -13.70
C LEU A 218 -8.34 55.10 -15.07
N LEU A 219 -7.01 55.14 -15.12
CA LEU A 219 -6.27 55.09 -16.38
C LEU A 219 -6.17 53.66 -16.92
N GLN A 220 -5.78 52.74 -16.03
CA GLN A 220 -5.56 51.36 -16.38
C GLN A 220 -6.00 50.47 -15.24
N LEU A 221 -6.59 49.33 -15.61
CA LEU A 221 -6.87 48.21 -14.72
C LEU A 221 -6.39 46.95 -15.44
N GLN A 222 -5.55 46.18 -14.77
CA GLN A 222 -5.04 44.90 -15.23
C GLN A 222 -5.37 43.85 -14.18
N ARG A 223 -5.63 42.62 -14.64
CA ARG A 223 -5.86 41.46 -13.79
C ARG A 223 -4.77 40.43 -14.06
N LYS A 224 -4.09 40.01 -13.00
CA LYS A 224 -3.30 38.80 -12.96
C LYS A 224 -4.17 37.68 -12.42
N ALA A 225 -4.55 36.74 -13.29
CA ALA A 225 -5.33 35.58 -12.90
C ALA A 225 -4.50 34.66 -11.97
N PRO A 226 -5.11 34.00 -10.98
CA PRO A 226 -4.39 33.17 -10.02
C PRO A 226 -3.70 31.96 -10.66
N ASP A 227 -4.16 31.50 -11.83
CA ASP A 227 -3.58 30.37 -12.55
C ASP A 227 -2.59 30.78 -13.67
N MET A 228 -2.28 32.07 -13.83
CA MET A 228 -1.35 32.56 -14.85
C MET A 228 -0.16 33.26 -14.21
N ASP A 229 1.04 32.69 -14.36
CA ASP A 229 2.24 33.14 -13.66
C ASP A 229 2.67 34.58 -13.96
N SER A 230 2.22 35.17 -15.06
CA SER A 230 2.57 36.56 -15.43
C SER A 230 1.67 37.23 -16.47
N ALA A 231 0.64 36.55 -16.98
CA ALA A 231 -0.22 37.13 -18.01
C ALA A 231 -1.15 38.17 -17.39
N LEU A 232 -0.94 39.43 -17.77
CA LEU A 232 -1.81 40.55 -17.43
C LEU A 232 -2.93 40.62 -18.48
N ILE A 233 -4.16 40.47 -18.03
CA ILE A 233 -5.36 40.54 -18.88
C ILE A 233 -6.10 41.82 -18.53
N GLN A 234 -6.68 42.50 -19.51
CA GLN A 234 -7.57 43.64 -19.25
C GLN A 234 -8.92 43.09 -18.72
N PRO A 235 -9.28 43.33 -17.46
CA PRO A 235 -10.51 42.79 -16.89
C PRO A 235 -11.73 43.56 -17.40
N ARG A 236 -12.85 42.86 -17.54
CA ARG A 236 -14.16 43.51 -17.73
C ARG A 236 -14.69 43.97 -16.38
N PHE A 237 -15.25 45.17 -16.35
CA PHE A 237 -15.97 45.73 -15.22
C PHE A 237 -17.19 46.51 -15.71
N GLN A 238 -18.21 46.62 -14.88
CA GLN A 238 -19.48 47.26 -15.27
C GLN A 238 -19.45 48.77 -15.07
N SER A 239 -18.91 49.24 -13.94
CA SER A 239 -18.85 50.67 -13.64
C SER A 239 -17.76 50.99 -12.62
N VAL A 240 -17.21 52.20 -12.74
CA VAL A 240 -16.26 52.78 -11.79
C VAL A 240 -16.94 54.01 -11.17
N ARG A 241 -16.99 54.07 -9.84
CA ARG A 241 -17.48 55.25 -9.11
C ARG A 241 -16.44 55.71 -8.11
N PHE A 242 -16.31 57.02 -7.97
CA PHE A 242 -15.40 57.64 -7.03
C PHE A 242 -16.21 58.41 -6.00
N ALA A 243 -15.95 58.17 -4.72
CA ALA A 243 -16.58 58.92 -3.64
C ALA A 243 -15.51 59.50 -2.70
N LEU A 244 -15.75 60.68 -2.15
CA LEU A 244 -14.91 61.28 -1.11
C LEU A 244 -15.46 60.87 0.25
N GLU A 245 -14.64 60.20 1.05
CA GLU A 245 -14.97 59.82 2.43
C GLU A 245 -15.20 61.07 3.28
N GLY A 246 -16.37 61.17 3.93
CA GLY A 246 -16.72 62.32 4.77
C GLY A 246 -16.99 63.64 4.03
N GLY A 247 -17.18 63.61 2.71
CA GLY A 247 -17.39 64.82 1.89
C GLY A 247 -18.76 65.49 2.01
N LYS A 248 -19.77 64.83 2.61
CA LYS A 248 -21.09 65.43 2.86
C LYS A 248 -21.11 66.19 4.19
N PRO A 249 -21.96 67.24 4.34
CA PRO A 249 -22.12 67.96 5.61
C PRO A 249 -22.55 67.05 6.77
N ASP A 250 -23.24 65.94 6.48
CA ASP A 250 -23.67 64.94 7.46
C ASP A 250 -22.58 63.88 7.78
N GLY A 251 -21.36 64.04 7.26
CA GLY A 251 -20.25 63.08 7.40
C GLY A 251 -20.35 61.85 6.48
N GLY A 252 -21.36 61.80 5.60
CA GLY A 252 -21.50 60.74 4.60
C GLY A 252 -20.52 60.87 3.41
N ASN A 253 -20.41 59.81 2.61
CA ASN A 253 -19.57 59.81 1.40
C ASN A 253 -20.21 60.66 0.30
N LEU A 254 -19.42 61.56 -0.30
CA LEU A 254 -19.84 62.40 -1.42
C LEU A 254 -19.45 61.73 -2.74
N ASP A 255 -20.41 61.43 -3.63
CA ASP A 255 -20.08 60.90 -4.96
C ASP A 255 -19.44 62.00 -5.80
N VAL A 256 -18.18 61.81 -6.15
CA VAL A 256 -17.35 62.78 -6.86
C VAL A 256 -17.64 62.73 -8.36
N THR A 257 -18.18 61.63 -8.88
CA THR A 257 -18.47 61.50 -10.31
C THR A 257 -19.61 62.39 -10.79
N SER A 258 -20.43 62.89 -9.87
CA SER A 258 -21.56 63.80 -10.14
C SER A 258 -21.30 65.27 -9.80
N VAL A 259 -20.09 65.62 -9.31
CA VAL A 259 -19.78 67.00 -8.91
C VAL A 259 -19.23 67.78 -10.10
N ASP A 260 -20.10 68.56 -10.74
CA ASP A 260 -19.74 69.52 -11.78
C ASP A 260 -18.91 70.67 -11.17
N GLY A 261 -17.59 70.49 -11.11
CA GLY A 261 -16.68 71.52 -10.61
C GLY A 261 -15.36 71.00 -10.05
N GLY A 262 -15.29 69.72 -9.66
CA GLY A 262 -14.13 69.11 -9.02
C GLY A 262 -14.22 69.06 -7.48
N ILE A 263 -13.24 68.43 -6.85
CA ILE A 263 -13.14 68.21 -5.41
C ILE A 263 -12.47 69.43 -4.76
N PRO A 264 -13.12 70.15 -3.83
CA PRO A 264 -12.45 71.17 -3.04
C PRO A 264 -11.49 70.53 -2.03
N VAL A 265 -10.24 70.96 -2.02
CA VAL A 265 -9.22 70.53 -1.05
C VAL A 265 -8.74 71.77 -0.29
N SER A 266 -8.83 71.75 1.03
CA SER A 266 -8.32 72.83 1.89
C SER A 266 -6.79 72.84 1.93
N ALA A 267 -6.20 74.01 2.23
CA ALA A 267 -4.77 74.12 2.47
C ALA A 267 -4.34 73.17 3.61
N HIS A 268 -3.32 72.35 3.37
CA HIS A 268 -2.90 71.27 4.28
C HIS A 268 -3.97 70.21 4.58
N GLY A 269 -5.08 70.21 3.82
CA GLY A 269 -6.18 69.27 3.98
C GLY A 269 -5.76 67.83 3.64
N SER A 270 -6.35 66.89 4.35
CA SER A 270 -6.30 65.46 4.02
C SER A 270 -7.69 64.94 3.71
N GLY A 271 -7.76 63.94 2.83
CA GLY A 271 -8.99 63.27 2.47
C GLY A 271 -8.73 61.84 2.03
N ALA A 272 -9.78 61.05 1.86
CA ALA A 272 -9.67 59.69 1.33
C ALA A 272 -10.67 59.49 0.21
N LEU A 273 -10.13 59.10 -0.95
CA LEU A 273 -10.91 58.78 -2.14
C LEU A 273 -11.27 57.29 -2.11
N LEU A 274 -12.56 56.99 -2.12
CA LEU A 274 -13.10 55.64 -2.22
C LEU A 274 -13.38 55.33 -3.70
N LEU A 275 -12.58 54.43 -4.27
CA LEU A 275 -12.78 53.86 -5.59
C LEU A 275 -13.68 52.63 -5.46
N ASN A 276 -14.90 52.71 -5.96
CA ASN A 276 -15.85 51.60 -6.02
C ASN A 276 -15.85 51.00 -7.43
N LEU A 277 -15.29 49.81 -7.55
CA LEU A 277 -15.32 48.99 -8.76
C LEU A 277 -16.50 48.03 -8.67
N ARG A 278 -17.40 48.06 -9.66
CA ARG A 278 -18.50 47.09 -9.76
C ARG A 278 -18.33 46.24 -11.00
N GLY A 279 -18.73 44.98 -10.92
CA GLY A 279 -18.70 44.13 -12.12
C GLY A 279 -17.39 43.39 -12.35
N LEU A 280 -16.50 43.26 -11.36
CA LEU A 280 -15.20 42.62 -11.58
C LEU A 280 -15.37 41.13 -11.92
N GLU A 281 -14.62 40.68 -12.91
CA GLU A 281 -14.69 39.34 -13.47
C GLU A 281 -13.74 38.38 -12.74
N GLY A 282 -14.25 37.67 -11.72
CA GLY A 282 -13.57 36.54 -11.08
C GLY A 282 -12.40 36.89 -10.14
N PRO A 283 -11.84 35.88 -9.45
CA PRO A 283 -10.75 36.05 -8.48
C PRO A 283 -9.40 36.35 -9.17
N GLY A 284 -8.51 37.02 -8.46
CA GLY A 284 -7.18 37.41 -8.96
C GLY A 284 -6.63 38.67 -8.32
N GLU A 285 -5.41 39.02 -8.72
CA GLU A 285 -4.79 40.29 -8.35
C GLU A 285 -5.10 41.34 -9.42
N TYR A 286 -5.71 42.44 -9.00
CA TYR A 286 -6.07 43.56 -9.85
C TYR A 286 -5.13 44.72 -9.55
N THR A 287 -4.36 45.14 -10.54
CA THR A 287 -3.46 46.29 -10.43
C THR A 287 -3.98 47.42 -11.31
N GLY A 288 -4.08 48.62 -10.75
CA GLY A 288 -4.59 49.76 -11.50
C GLY A 288 -3.94 51.06 -11.08
N THR A 289 -4.09 52.09 -11.91
CA THR A 289 -3.57 53.43 -11.65
C THR A 289 -4.71 54.44 -11.67
N VAL A 290 -4.87 55.16 -10.55
CA VAL A 290 -5.79 56.29 -10.46
C VAL A 290 -5.01 57.57 -10.71
N ARG A 291 -5.49 58.39 -11.62
CA ARG A 291 -4.96 59.71 -11.90
C ARG A 291 -5.87 60.78 -11.35
N LEU A 292 -5.28 61.68 -10.57
CA LEU A 292 -5.92 62.84 -10.01
C LEU A 292 -5.27 64.08 -10.61
N SER A 293 -5.99 64.82 -11.45
CA SER A 293 -5.42 66.01 -12.10
C SER A 293 -5.79 67.28 -11.32
N VAL A 294 -4.82 68.15 -11.08
CA VAL A 294 -5.05 69.47 -10.48
C VAL A 294 -5.21 70.49 -11.61
N ARG A 295 -6.23 71.37 -11.56
CA ARG A 295 -6.57 72.28 -12.67
C ARG A 295 -5.41 73.18 -13.11
N SER A 296 -4.52 73.54 -12.18
CA SER A 296 -3.36 74.40 -12.40
C SER A 296 -2.02 73.68 -12.19
N GLY A 297 -2.01 72.36 -11.97
CA GLY A 297 -0.82 71.62 -11.55
C GLY A 297 -0.55 70.32 -12.27
N THR A 298 0.54 69.67 -11.88
CA THR A 298 0.92 68.37 -12.45
C THR A 298 -0.04 67.29 -11.97
N PRO A 299 -0.55 66.43 -12.86
CA PRO A 299 -1.38 65.30 -12.47
C PRO A 299 -0.58 64.33 -11.61
N VAL A 300 -1.24 63.73 -10.62
CA VAL A 300 -0.63 62.75 -9.72
C VAL A 300 -1.27 61.40 -9.97
N GLU A 301 -0.42 60.41 -10.22
CA GLU A 301 -0.82 59.03 -10.50
C GLU A 301 -0.47 58.16 -9.30
N GLN A 302 -1.44 57.39 -8.81
CA GLN A 302 -1.26 56.46 -7.70
C GLN A 302 -1.59 55.04 -8.16
N PRO A 303 -0.62 54.11 -8.13
CA PRO A 303 -0.91 52.71 -8.32
C PRO A 303 -1.63 52.14 -7.08
N PHE A 304 -2.57 51.24 -7.31
CA PHE A 304 -3.24 50.46 -6.27
C PHE A 304 -3.29 48.99 -6.67
N THR A 305 -3.36 48.13 -5.66
CA THR A 305 -3.55 46.69 -5.83
C THR A 305 -4.78 46.24 -5.06
N LEU A 306 -5.56 45.37 -5.67
CA LEU A 306 -6.78 44.78 -5.13
C LEU A 306 -6.68 43.26 -5.27
N TRP A 307 -6.76 42.55 -4.15
CA TRP A 307 -6.81 41.11 -4.11
C TRP A 307 -8.26 40.65 -4.01
N VAL A 308 -8.70 39.92 -5.02
CA VAL A 308 -10.04 39.33 -5.07
C VAL A 308 -9.89 37.82 -4.87
N SER A 309 -10.45 37.30 -3.78
CA SER A 309 -10.46 35.87 -3.47
C SER A 309 -11.84 35.25 -3.68
N SER A 310 -11.90 33.94 -3.91
CA SER A 310 -13.14 33.19 -3.82
C SER A 310 -13.61 33.04 -2.36
N PRO A 311 -14.92 32.80 -2.12
CA PRO A 311 -15.42 32.61 -0.76
C PRO A 311 -14.86 31.33 -0.14
N TRP A 312 -14.30 31.44 1.07
CA TRP A 312 -13.60 30.37 1.79
C TRP A 312 -14.41 29.06 1.91
N LEU A 313 -15.73 29.17 1.99
CA LEU A 313 -16.61 28.00 2.06
C LEU A 313 -16.48 27.10 0.83
N TRP A 314 -16.21 27.66 -0.35
CA TRP A 314 -15.99 26.88 -1.56
C TRP A 314 -14.74 25.99 -1.45
N GLY A 315 -13.66 26.53 -0.88
CA GLY A 315 -12.44 25.78 -0.59
C GLY A 315 -12.70 24.70 0.45
N ALA A 316 -13.49 25.02 1.49
CA ALA A 316 -13.88 24.06 2.53
C ALA A 316 -14.67 22.87 1.95
N LEU A 317 -15.62 23.13 1.06
CA LEU A 317 -16.41 22.10 0.39
C LEU A 317 -15.57 21.21 -0.51
N LEU A 318 -14.62 21.78 -1.27
CA LEU A 318 -13.72 21.01 -2.12
C LEU A 318 -12.79 20.11 -1.31
N ILE A 319 -12.23 20.63 -0.21
CA ILE A 319 -11.42 19.82 0.72
C ILE A 319 -12.26 18.70 1.32
N ALA A 320 -13.47 18.99 1.79
CA ALA A 320 -14.38 17.97 2.34
C ALA A 320 -14.74 16.90 1.29
N ALA A 321 -15.02 17.31 0.06
CA ALA A 321 -15.29 16.38 -1.06
C ALA A 321 -14.08 15.48 -1.36
N GLY A 322 -12.86 16.02 -1.31
CA GLY A 322 -11.63 15.25 -1.42
C GLY A 322 -11.50 14.20 -0.32
N ALA A 323 -11.74 14.59 0.94
CA ALA A 323 -11.65 13.68 2.09
C ALA A 323 -12.67 12.54 2.02
N VAL A 324 -13.92 12.86 1.66
CA VAL A 324 -14.99 11.85 1.46
C VAL A 324 -14.63 10.90 0.31
N SER A 325 -14.08 11.42 -0.79
CA SER A 325 -13.65 10.60 -1.93
C SER A 325 -12.51 9.65 -1.55
N SER A 326 -11.52 10.14 -0.79
CA SER A 326 -10.41 9.34 -0.25
C SER A 326 -10.91 8.22 0.68
N PHE A 327 -11.87 8.54 1.56
CA PHE A 327 -12.54 7.55 2.38
C PHE A 327 -13.28 6.50 1.55
N GLY A 328 -13.98 6.91 0.48
CA GLY A 328 -14.63 6.00 -0.46
C GLY A 328 -13.66 5.03 -1.13
N VAL A 329 -12.51 5.51 -1.60
CA VAL A 329 -11.43 4.67 -2.17
C VAL A 329 -10.86 3.71 -1.13
N ARG A 330 -10.68 4.16 0.12
CA ARG A 330 -10.22 3.32 1.22
C ARG A 330 -11.25 2.25 1.57
N LEU A 331 -12.53 2.60 1.62
CA LEU A 331 -13.62 1.67 1.86
C LEU A 331 -13.69 0.61 0.75
N TYR A 332 -13.53 1.04 -0.51
CA TYR A 332 -13.48 0.15 -1.66
C TYR A 332 -12.28 -0.81 -1.58
N SER A 333 -11.07 -0.30 -1.33
CA SER A 333 -9.85 -1.12 -1.31
C SER A 333 -9.78 -2.07 -0.12
N GLN A 334 -10.28 -1.65 1.05
CA GLN A 334 -10.19 -2.43 2.28
C GLN A 334 -11.38 -3.39 2.48
N ARG A 335 -12.58 -3.07 1.98
CA ARG A 335 -13.79 -3.89 2.21
C ARG A 335 -14.35 -4.56 0.97
N ILE A 336 -14.46 -3.82 -0.14
CA ILE A 336 -15.18 -4.32 -1.32
C ILE A 336 -14.28 -5.24 -2.16
N ARG A 337 -13.09 -4.76 -2.53
CA ARG A 337 -12.13 -5.51 -3.38
C ARG A 337 -11.71 -6.88 -2.82
N PRO A 338 -11.29 -7.03 -1.55
CA PRO A 338 -10.90 -8.35 -1.03
C PRO A 338 -12.09 -9.30 -1.00
N ARG A 339 -13.30 -8.79 -0.73
CA ARG A 339 -14.53 -9.59 -0.72
C ARG A 339 -14.87 -10.13 -2.11
N THR A 340 -14.75 -9.32 -3.15
CA THR A 340 -14.98 -9.76 -4.53
C THR A 340 -13.96 -10.81 -4.95
N LEU A 341 -12.68 -10.64 -4.58
CA LEU A 341 -11.64 -11.62 -4.87
C LEU A 341 -11.88 -12.96 -4.15
N ARG A 342 -12.29 -12.93 -2.87
CA ARG A 342 -12.66 -14.15 -2.13
C ARG A 342 -13.86 -14.86 -2.74
N LEU A 343 -14.88 -14.12 -3.13
CA LEU A 343 -16.07 -14.69 -3.76
C LEU A 343 -15.72 -15.33 -5.12
N GLN A 344 -14.85 -14.70 -5.92
CA GLN A 344 -14.35 -15.31 -7.16
C GLN A 344 -13.58 -16.61 -6.90
N ARG A 345 -12.71 -16.66 -5.88
CA ARG A 345 -11.98 -17.89 -5.51
C ARG A 345 -12.91 -19.01 -5.07
N VAL A 346 -13.92 -18.71 -4.26
CA VAL A 346 -14.92 -19.69 -3.82
C VAL A 346 -15.72 -20.24 -4.99
N MET A 347 -16.14 -19.37 -5.92
CA MET A 347 -16.87 -19.83 -7.11
C MET A 347 -16.01 -20.70 -8.03
N GLU A 348 -14.71 -20.40 -8.13
CA GLU A 348 -13.77 -21.24 -8.89
C GLU A 348 -13.54 -22.59 -8.21
N LEU A 349 -13.38 -22.63 -6.88
CA LEU A 349 -13.31 -23.86 -6.10
C LEU A 349 -14.60 -24.70 -6.25
N HIS A 350 -15.76 -24.06 -6.15
CA HIS A 350 -17.06 -24.71 -6.36
C HIS A 350 -17.13 -25.34 -7.76
N ARG A 351 -16.75 -24.60 -8.81
CA ARG A 351 -16.75 -25.10 -10.20
C ARG A 351 -15.81 -26.31 -10.37
N ARG A 352 -14.60 -26.25 -9.81
CA ARG A 352 -13.63 -27.36 -9.86
C ARG A 352 -14.16 -28.59 -9.13
N LEU A 353 -14.69 -28.41 -7.93
CA LEU A 353 -15.26 -29.49 -7.16
C LEU A 353 -16.46 -30.11 -7.88
N GLN A 354 -17.38 -29.29 -8.41
CA GLN A 354 -18.54 -29.75 -9.17
C GLN A 354 -18.13 -30.57 -10.41
N ALA A 355 -17.08 -30.14 -11.12
CA ALA A 355 -16.55 -30.90 -12.26
C ALA A 355 -16.05 -32.29 -11.82
N VAL A 356 -15.26 -32.36 -10.73
CA VAL A 356 -14.78 -33.63 -10.19
C VAL A 356 -15.95 -34.51 -9.74
N VAL A 357 -16.94 -33.96 -9.03
CA VAL A 357 -18.10 -34.70 -8.49
C VAL A 357 -18.99 -35.28 -9.58
N SER A 358 -19.24 -34.53 -10.66
CA SER A 358 -20.17 -34.92 -11.73
C SER A 358 -19.78 -36.22 -12.46
N GLY A 359 -18.49 -36.56 -12.48
CA GLY A 359 -17.95 -37.75 -13.17
C GLY A 359 -17.81 -39.00 -12.29
N GLN A 360 -18.23 -38.98 -11.02
CA GLN A 360 -17.92 -40.07 -10.06
C GLN A 360 -19.08 -41.03 -9.82
N GLY A 361 -18.80 -42.15 -9.14
CA GLY A 361 -19.80 -43.10 -8.64
C GLY A 361 -20.67 -42.53 -7.51
N ALA A 362 -21.71 -43.27 -7.09
CA ALA A 362 -22.69 -42.79 -6.09
C ALA A 362 -22.05 -42.43 -4.74
N ARG A 363 -21.16 -43.29 -4.20
CA ARG A 363 -20.45 -43.06 -2.92
C ARG A 363 -19.57 -41.83 -2.96
N ALA A 364 -18.75 -41.69 -4.01
CA ALA A 364 -17.88 -40.53 -4.19
C ALA A 364 -18.67 -39.23 -4.42
N ARG A 365 -19.84 -39.31 -5.08
CA ARG A 365 -20.77 -38.18 -5.21
C ARG A 365 -21.32 -37.71 -3.87
N GLU A 366 -21.68 -38.60 -2.96
CA GLU A 366 -22.19 -38.25 -1.63
C GLU A 366 -21.14 -37.44 -0.83
N VAL A 367 -19.90 -37.94 -0.77
CA VAL A 367 -18.79 -37.24 -0.10
C VAL A 367 -18.53 -35.87 -0.75
N GLY A 368 -18.54 -35.82 -2.09
CA GLY A 368 -18.36 -34.59 -2.84
C GLY A 368 -19.48 -33.56 -2.63
N GLN A 369 -20.73 -34.01 -2.42
CA GLN A 369 -21.86 -33.15 -2.10
C GLN A 369 -21.75 -32.51 -0.71
N VAL A 370 -21.23 -33.24 0.28
CA VAL A 370 -20.92 -32.66 1.60
C VAL A 370 -19.90 -31.53 1.46
N MET A 371 -18.81 -31.76 0.72
CA MET A 371 -17.81 -30.71 0.46
C MET A 371 -18.38 -29.52 -0.33
N LEU A 372 -19.27 -29.75 -1.31
CA LEU A 372 -19.96 -28.66 -2.02
C LEU A 372 -20.84 -27.85 -1.05
N GLY A 373 -21.55 -28.51 -0.14
CA GLY A 373 -22.33 -27.86 0.91
C GLY A 373 -21.48 -26.97 1.82
N GLN A 374 -20.25 -27.39 2.15
CA GLN A 374 -19.28 -26.58 2.91
C GLN A 374 -18.84 -25.33 2.13
N VAL A 375 -18.49 -25.50 0.85
CA VAL A 375 -18.10 -24.38 -0.04
C VAL A 375 -19.26 -23.39 -0.21
N ASP A 376 -20.50 -23.88 -0.34
CA ASP A 376 -21.70 -23.06 -0.44
C ASP A 376 -22.02 -22.35 0.88
N GLY A 377 -21.79 -23.00 2.02
CA GLY A 377 -21.85 -22.39 3.35
C GLY A 377 -20.91 -21.19 3.47
N LEU A 378 -19.65 -21.36 3.06
CA LEU A 378 -18.67 -20.28 3.01
C LEU A 378 -19.06 -19.19 2.01
N ALA A 379 -19.60 -19.55 0.84
CA ALA A 379 -20.08 -18.59 -0.14
C ALA A 379 -21.21 -17.72 0.41
N LEU A 380 -22.17 -18.35 1.12
CA LEU A 380 -23.28 -17.67 1.78
C LEU A 380 -22.77 -16.76 2.90
N GLU A 381 -21.79 -17.21 3.68
CA GLU A 381 -21.18 -16.41 4.74
C GLU A 381 -20.44 -15.19 4.20
N ILE A 382 -19.67 -15.34 3.12
CA ILE A 382 -19.02 -14.23 2.41
C ILE A 382 -20.06 -13.28 1.79
N ARG A 383 -21.21 -13.79 1.33
CA ARG A 383 -22.32 -12.99 0.78
C ARG A 383 -23.14 -12.26 1.85
N ARG A 384 -23.15 -12.70 3.11
CA ARG A 384 -23.88 -12.01 4.18
C ARG A 384 -23.33 -10.58 4.38
N PRO A 385 -24.20 -9.55 4.43
CA PRO A 385 -23.77 -8.18 4.68
C PRO A 385 -23.29 -8.03 6.13
N VAL A 386 -21.96 -8.02 6.29
CA VAL A 386 -21.16 -7.51 7.43
C VAL A 386 -21.87 -7.56 8.79
N ARG A 387 -21.92 -8.74 9.39
CA ARG A 387 -22.08 -8.89 10.85
C ARG A 387 -21.09 -9.94 11.36
N GLY A 388 -19.93 -9.47 11.79
CA GLY A 388 -19.09 -10.15 12.77
C GLY A 388 -18.18 -11.28 12.29
N ILE A 389 -18.51 -12.04 11.24
CA ILE A 389 -17.69 -13.21 10.88
C ILE A 389 -16.80 -12.87 9.68
N ARG A 390 -15.51 -12.64 9.97
CA ARG A 390 -14.47 -12.57 8.95
C ARG A 390 -14.10 -13.99 8.60
N VAL A 391 -14.65 -14.54 7.50
CA VAL A 391 -14.05 -15.70 6.84
C VAL A 391 -12.60 -15.34 6.56
N ARG A 392 -11.68 -16.04 7.24
CA ARG A 392 -10.25 -15.81 7.13
C ARG A 392 -9.79 -16.39 5.80
N ASP A 393 -8.78 -15.80 5.18
CA ASP A 393 -8.18 -16.40 3.99
C ASP A 393 -7.65 -17.82 4.28
N GLY A 394 -7.34 -18.11 5.56
CA GLY A 394 -7.03 -19.44 6.08
C GLY A 394 -8.09 -20.51 5.79
N ASP A 395 -9.38 -20.17 5.92
CA ASP A 395 -10.49 -21.11 5.76
C ASP A 395 -10.61 -21.56 4.29
N LEU A 396 -10.34 -20.63 3.35
CA LEU A 396 -10.30 -20.94 1.91
C LEU A 396 -9.06 -21.76 1.54
N THR A 397 -7.90 -21.47 2.14
CA THR A 397 -6.69 -22.25 1.89
C THR A 397 -6.77 -23.66 2.47
N ALA A 398 -7.54 -23.88 3.54
CA ALA A 398 -7.74 -25.21 4.14
C ALA A 398 -8.55 -26.16 3.24
N LEU A 399 -9.38 -25.62 2.33
CA LEU A 399 -10.15 -26.43 1.38
C LEU A 399 -9.31 -27.02 0.25
N GLU A 400 -8.18 -26.38 -0.10
CA GLU A 400 -7.36 -26.81 -1.24
C GLU A 400 -6.71 -28.20 -1.00
N PRO A 401 -6.11 -28.50 0.17
CA PRO A 401 -5.64 -29.85 0.51
C PRO A 401 -6.76 -30.89 0.53
N ARG A 402 -7.96 -30.54 1.02
CA ARG A 402 -9.13 -31.43 0.98
C ARG A 402 -9.51 -31.80 -0.45
N LEU A 403 -9.54 -30.83 -1.36
CA LEU A 403 -9.87 -31.08 -2.77
C LEU A 403 -8.84 -32.00 -3.44
N ARG A 404 -7.54 -31.83 -3.13
CA ARG A 404 -6.48 -32.73 -3.61
C ARG A 404 -6.60 -34.14 -3.05
N LEU A 405 -6.91 -34.26 -1.76
CA LEU A 405 -7.16 -35.55 -1.10
C LEU A 405 -8.39 -36.25 -1.70
N TYR A 406 -9.48 -35.51 -1.93
CA TYR A 406 -10.70 -36.03 -2.56
C TYR A 406 -10.44 -36.56 -3.97
N GLY A 407 -9.66 -35.83 -4.79
CA GLY A 407 -9.25 -36.30 -6.11
C GLY A 407 -8.47 -37.62 -6.06
N ALA A 408 -7.44 -37.67 -5.22
CA ALA A 408 -6.64 -38.89 -5.04
C ALA A 408 -7.47 -40.07 -4.51
N TRP A 409 -8.35 -39.81 -3.55
CA TRP A 409 -9.27 -40.80 -2.99
C TRP A 409 -10.26 -41.33 -4.04
N CYS A 410 -10.82 -40.47 -4.90
CA CYS A 410 -11.72 -40.90 -5.98
C CYS A 410 -11.00 -41.83 -6.96
N ASP A 411 -9.77 -41.49 -7.36
CA ASP A 411 -8.99 -42.30 -8.30
C ASP A 411 -8.63 -43.66 -7.70
N THR A 412 -8.16 -43.68 -6.45
CA THR A 412 -7.81 -44.92 -5.74
C THR A 412 -9.04 -45.77 -5.42
N SER A 413 -10.16 -45.16 -5.03
CA SER A 413 -11.44 -45.87 -4.85
C SER A 413 -11.90 -46.50 -6.15
N ARG A 414 -11.77 -45.82 -7.29
CA ARG A 414 -12.15 -46.37 -8.60
C ARG A 414 -11.29 -47.59 -8.95
N LYS A 415 -9.99 -47.55 -8.68
CA LYS A 415 -9.09 -48.71 -8.85
C LYS A 415 -9.50 -49.88 -7.95
N LEU A 416 -9.80 -49.60 -6.67
CA LEU A 416 -10.24 -50.63 -5.74
C LEU A 416 -11.61 -51.23 -6.11
N ASP A 417 -12.55 -50.40 -6.58
CA ASP A 417 -13.89 -50.82 -6.99
C ASP A 417 -13.84 -51.63 -8.30
N ALA A 418 -12.87 -51.38 -9.17
CA ALA A 418 -12.62 -52.18 -10.37
C ALA A 418 -12.12 -53.60 -10.03
N LEU A 419 -11.53 -53.80 -8.84
CA LEU A 419 -11.15 -55.13 -8.37
C LEU A 419 -12.37 -55.91 -7.84
N PRO A 420 -12.44 -57.22 -8.11
CA PRO A 420 -13.41 -58.12 -7.47
C PRO A 420 -13.32 -58.06 -5.95
N ALA A 421 -14.45 -58.26 -5.27
CA ALA A 421 -14.54 -58.10 -3.81
C ALA A 421 -13.52 -58.97 -3.04
N GLU A 422 -13.19 -60.17 -3.55
CA GLU A 422 -12.26 -61.10 -2.89
C GLU A 422 -10.78 -60.69 -2.98
N LEU A 423 -10.45 -59.76 -3.89
CA LEU A 423 -9.09 -59.27 -4.14
C LEU A 423 -8.83 -57.88 -3.56
N ARG A 424 -9.84 -57.27 -2.92
CA ARG A 424 -9.68 -55.94 -2.33
C ARG A 424 -8.76 -56.04 -1.12
N PRO A 425 -7.59 -55.38 -1.13
CA PRO A 425 -6.71 -55.40 0.02
C PRO A 425 -7.42 -54.77 1.22
N GLU A 426 -7.42 -55.44 2.37
CA GLU A 426 -8.02 -54.90 3.59
C GLU A 426 -7.36 -53.59 4.01
N GLN A 427 -6.03 -53.52 3.89
CA GLN A 427 -5.24 -52.31 4.17
C GLN A 427 -5.68 -51.11 3.33
N ALA A 428 -5.90 -51.32 2.02
CA ALA A 428 -6.38 -50.28 1.11
C ALA A 428 -7.81 -49.85 1.47
N SER A 429 -8.66 -50.81 1.82
CA SER A 429 -10.07 -50.56 2.18
C SER A 429 -10.19 -49.76 3.49
N GLN A 430 -9.40 -50.10 4.51
CA GLN A 430 -9.34 -49.39 5.79
C GLN A 430 -8.84 -47.95 5.61
N LEU A 431 -7.77 -47.76 4.84
CA LEU A 431 -7.20 -46.44 4.60
C LEU A 431 -8.17 -45.53 3.82
N LEU A 432 -8.86 -46.05 2.80
CA LEU A 432 -9.87 -45.28 2.07
C LEU A 432 -11.09 -44.93 2.93
N ALA A 433 -11.45 -45.77 3.91
CA ALA A 433 -12.52 -45.49 4.87
C ALA A 433 -12.09 -44.40 5.87
N GLU A 434 -10.85 -44.42 6.35
CA GLU A 434 -10.29 -43.35 7.21
C GLU A 434 -10.28 -42.00 6.47
N VAL A 435 -9.83 -42.00 5.21
CA VAL A 435 -9.82 -40.80 4.35
C VAL A 435 -11.24 -40.29 4.10
N GLU A 436 -12.21 -41.16 3.88
CA GLU A 436 -13.62 -40.76 3.74
C GLU A 436 -14.13 -40.08 5.03
N GLY A 437 -13.81 -40.61 6.21
CA GLY A 437 -14.16 -39.98 7.48
C GLY A 437 -13.53 -38.60 7.66
N ALA A 438 -12.25 -38.45 7.28
CA ALA A 438 -11.54 -37.17 7.31
C ALA A 438 -12.10 -36.14 6.31
N LEU A 439 -12.56 -36.58 5.13
CA LEU A 439 -13.16 -35.69 4.13
C LEU A 439 -14.56 -35.21 4.54
N ARG A 440 -15.31 -36.01 5.31
CA ARG A 440 -16.64 -35.63 5.82
C ARG A 440 -16.59 -34.66 7.01
N THR A 441 -15.47 -34.60 7.73
CA THR A 441 -15.34 -33.82 8.97
C THR A 441 -14.72 -32.44 8.71
N GLU A 442 -15.33 -31.36 9.23
CA GLU A 442 -14.82 -29.99 9.03
C GLU A 442 -13.56 -29.65 9.84
N ASP A 443 -13.30 -30.36 10.94
CA ASP A 443 -12.23 -30.02 11.91
C ASP A 443 -10.88 -30.70 11.67
N THR A 444 -10.73 -31.49 10.59
CA THR A 444 -9.46 -32.17 10.33
C THR A 444 -8.34 -31.18 9.99
N ALA A 445 -7.26 -31.21 10.78
CA ALA A 445 -6.11 -30.33 10.58
C ALA A 445 -5.45 -30.54 9.21
N THR A 446 -4.98 -29.45 8.59
CA THR A 446 -4.36 -29.46 7.25
C THR A 446 -3.17 -30.43 7.16
N GLU A 447 -2.34 -30.52 8.20
CA GLU A 447 -1.21 -31.45 8.25
C GLU A 447 -1.65 -32.92 8.20
N GLN A 448 -2.78 -33.25 8.83
CA GLN A 448 -3.31 -34.60 8.81
C GLN A 448 -3.85 -34.94 7.42
N LEU A 449 -4.50 -34.00 6.75
CA LEU A 449 -4.98 -34.17 5.38
C LEU A 449 -3.82 -34.39 4.39
N ASP A 450 -2.72 -33.66 4.53
CA ASP A 450 -1.54 -33.83 3.68
C ASP A 450 -0.83 -35.18 3.94
N ARG A 451 -0.73 -35.61 5.20
CA ARG A 451 -0.21 -36.95 5.55
C ARG A 451 -1.07 -38.06 4.96
N LEU A 452 -2.40 -37.93 5.04
CA LEU A 452 -3.33 -38.88 4.43
C LEU A 452 -3.21 -38.87 2.90
N ALA A 453 -3.07 -37.70 2.27
CA ALA A 453 -2.90 -37.59 0.83
C ALA A 453 -1.61 -38.26 0.34
N ALA A 454 -0.50 -38.14 1.10
CA ALA A 454 0.73 -38.85 0.80
C ALA A 454 0.52 -40.37 0.85
N LYS A 455 -0.07 -40.88 1.94
CA LYS A 455 -0.38 -42.32 2.09
C LYS A 455 -1.27 -42.86 0.97
N VAL A 456 -2.30 -42.12 0.55
CA VAL A 456 -3.20 -42.53 -0.56
C VAL A 456 -2.46 -42.57 -1.90
N ARG A 457 -1.52 -41.66 -2.15
CA ARG A 457 -0.73 -41.63 -3.39
C ARG A 457 0.32 -42.72 -3.46
N GLU A 458 0.91 -43.07 -2.32
CA GLU A 458 1.88 -44.16 -2.20
C GLU A 458 1.21 -45.54 -2.23
N LEU A 459 -0.11 -45.60 -2.06
CA LEU A 459 -0.86 -46.85 -2.06
C LEU A 459 -0.93 -47.45 -3.47
N ASP A 460 -0.12 -48.48 -3.70
CA ASP A 460 -0.19 -49.30 -4.91
C ASP A 460 -1.24 -50.41 -4.73
N VAL A 461 -2.47 -50.12 -5.15
CA VAL A 461 -3.60 -51.06 -5.07
C VAL A 461 -3.34 -52.33 -5.89
N ASP A 462 -2.73 -52.19 -7.07
CA ASP A 462 -2.46 -53.31 -7.98
C ASP A 462 -1.32 -54.18 -7.41
N GLY A 463 -0.28 -53.56 -6.85
CA GLY A 463 0.81 -54.24 -6.15
C GLY A 463 0.34 -55.01 -4.92
N LEU A 464 -0.56 -54.43 -4.11
CA LEU A 464 -1.15 -55.12 -2.94
C LEU A 464 -2.04 -56.29 -3.36
N ALA A 465 -2.85 -56.13 -4.41
CA ALA A 465 -3.67 -57.22 -4.95
C ALA A 465 -2.78 -58.36 -5.50
N ARG A 466 -1.68 -58.02 -6.18
CA ARG A 466 -0.69 -58.98 -6.66
C ARG A 466 -0.05 -59.74 -5.50
N ALA A 467 0.41 -59.05 -4.46
CA ALA A 467 1.01 -59.68 -3.28
C ALA A 467 0.03 -60.62 -2.58
N GLY A 468 -1.25 -60.25 -2.49
CA GLY A 468 -2.31 -61.10 -1.94
C GLY A 468 -2.52 -62.38 -2.76
N LEU A 469 -2.56 -62.29 -4.09
CA LEU A 469 -2.65 -63.45 -4.98
C LEU A 469 -1.39 -64.33 -4.89
N GLU A 470 -0.22 -63.72 -4.82
CA GLU A 470 1.06 -64.43 -4.71
C GLU A 470 1.16 -65.21 -3.39
N ALA A 471 0.70 -64.64 -2.27
CA ALA A 471 0.63 -65.34 -0.99
C ALA A 471 -0.29 -66.57 -1.06
N ARG A 472 -1.47 -66.45 -1.68
CA ARG A 472 -2.40 -67.58 -1.89
C ARG A 472 -1.80 -68.66 -2.80
N LEU A 473 -1.11 -68.25 -3.86
CA LEU A 473 -0.41 -69.15 -4.77
C LEU A 473 0.71 -69.92 -4.06
N GLN A 474 1.51 -69.24 -3.23
CA GLN A 474 2.58 -69.87 -2.45
C GLN A 474 2.03 -70.88 -1.43
N ASP A 475 0.86 -70.61 -0.84
CA ASP A 475 0.23 -71.54 0.10
C ASP A 475 -0.20 -72.84 -0.59
N ILE A 476 -0.91 -72.75 -1.73
CA ILE A 476 -1.33 -73.92 -2.51
C ILE A 476 -0.12 -74.68 -3.07
N ASP A 477 0.90 -73.97 -3.57
CA ASP A 477 2.13 -74.60 -4.08
C ASP A 477 2.86 -75.36 -2.97
N ARG A 478 2.92 -74.81 -1.76
CA ARG A 478 3.50 -75.49 -0.59
C ARG A 478 2.72 -76.74 -0.24
N GLN A 479 1.39 -76.64 -0.11
CA GLN A 479 0.52 -77.77 0.21
C GLN A 479 0.63 -78.89 -0.84
N ALA A 480 0.61 -78.54 -2.13
CA ALA A 480 0.75 -79.49 -3.23
C ALA A 480 2.10 -80.22 -3.21
N ARG A 481 3.21 -79.49 -2.98
CA ARG A 481 4.55 -80.09 -2.91
C ARG A 481 4.70 -81.04 -1.72
N THR A 482 4.20 -80.65 -0.55
CA THR A 482 4.22 -81.51 0.64
C THR A 482 3.46 -82.81 0.40
N LEU A 483 2.31 -82.77 -0.28
CA LEU A 483 1.56 -83.99 -0.63
C LEU A 483 2.27 -84.85 -1.68
N VAL A 484 2.91 -84.25 -2.68
CA VAL A 484 3.74 -84.97 -3.67
C VAL A 484 4.90 -85.69 -2.99
N GLU A 485 5.58 -85.03 -2.05
CA GLU A 485 6.68 -85.65 -1.29
C GLU A 485 6.21 -86.81 -0.41
N GLN A 486 5.03 -86.70 0.20
CA GLN A 486 4.47 -87.75 1.05
C GLN A 486 3.99 -88.99 0.28
N HIS A 487 3.48 -88.84 -0.95
CA HIS A 487 2.87 -89.94 -1.72
C HIS A 487 3.77 -90.44 -2.87
N GLY A 488 4.91 -89.81 -3.13
CA GLY A 488 5.90 -90.30 -4.10
C GLY A 488 5.34 -90.43 -5.53
N GLU A 489 5.47 -91.61 -6.13
CA GLU A 489 4.97 -91.92 -7.50
C GLU A 489 3.55 -92.54 -7.52
N ASP A 490 2.82 -92.51 -6.42
CA ASP A 490 1.43 -92.98 -6.37
C ASP A 490 0.52 -92.15 -7.31
N SER A 491 -0.69 -92.65 -7.62
CA SER A 491 -1.65 -92.00 -8.53
C SER A 491 -1.89 -90.52 -8.18
N LEU A 492 -2.03 -90.21 -6.89
CA LEU A 492 -2.17 -88.84 -6.40
C LEU A 492 -0.91 -88.00 -6.61
N GLY A 493 0.28 -88.54 -6.28
CA GLY A 493 1.56 -87.84 -6.46
C GLY A 493 1.81 -87.49 -7.93
N PHE A 494 1.48 -88.40 -8.84
CA PHE A 494 1.56 -88.16 -10.29
C PHE A 494 0.63 -87.02 -10.73
N ARG A 495 -0.65 -87.05 -10.35
CA ARG A 495 -1.62 -86.02 -10.75
C ARG A 495 -1.30 -84.65 -10.17
N LEU A 496 -0.94 -84.57 -8.89
CA LEU A 496 -0.50 -83.31 -8.30
C LEU A 496 0.73 -82.73 -9.02
N LYS A 497 1.70 -83.59 -9.37
CA LYS A 497 2.95 -83.16 -10.03
C LYS A 497 2.74 -82.67 -11.46
N TYR A 498 1.93 -83.35 -12.27
CA TYR A 498 1.78 -83.03 -13.70
C TYR A 498 0.55 -82.15 -14.01
N GLU A 499 -0.56 -82.30 -13.28
CA GLU A 499 -1.79 -81.51 -13.51
C GLU A 499 -1.77 -80.21 -12.70
N LEU A 500 -1.56 -80.26 -11.37
CA LEU A 500 -1.68 -79.07 -10.54
C LEU A 500 -0.46 -78.14 -10.63
N LEU A 501 0.76 -78.65 -10.49
CA LEU A 501 1.96 -77.79 -10.50
C LEU A 501 2.14 -77.05 -11.83
N SER A 502 1.69 -77.62 -12.96
CA SER A 502 1.71 -76.96 -14.27
C SER A 502 0.66 -75.83 -14.39
N LEU A 503 -0.52 -75.99 -13.77
CA LEU A 503 -1.49 -74.90 -13.64
C LEU A 503 -0.95 -73.78 -12.74
N LEU A 504 -0.31 -74.12 -11.61
CA LEU A 504 0.29 -73.13 -10.71
C LEU A 504 1.45 -72.36 -11.38
N SER A 505 2.23 -72.99 -12.28
CA SER A 505 3.25 -72.25 -13.04
C SER A 505 2.62 -71.26 -14.02
N THR A 506 1.50 -71.62 -14.65
CA THR A 506 0.73 -70.70 -15.51
C THR A 506 0.23 -69.49 -14.72
N VAL A 507 -0.24 -69.68 -13.47
CA VAL A 507 -0.62 -68.56 -12.59
C VAL A 507 0.57 -67.64 -12.31
N ARG A 508 1.78 -68.18 -12.06
CA ARG A 508 3.00 -67.37 -11.86
C ARG A 508 3.32 -66.52 -13.09
N GLU A 509 3.19 -67.08 -14.29
CA GLU A 509 3.40 -66.33 -15.53
C GLU A 509 2.40 -65.19 -15.70
N GLU A 510 1.12 -65.43 -15.44
CA GLU A 510 0.08 -64.40 -15.53
C GLU A 510 0.27 -63.29 -14.48
N LEU A 511 0.70 -63.64 -13.25
CA LEU A 511 1.11 -62.65 -12.25
C LEU A 511 2.33 -61.86 -12.68
N ALA A 512 3.33 -62.51 -13.29
CA ALA A 512 4.53 -61.84 -13.82
C ALA A 512 4.19 -60.85 -14.93
N ARG A 513 3.21 -61.17 -15.79
CA ARG A 513 2.67 -60.30 -16.84
C ARG A 513 1.79 -59.15 -16.32
N GLY A 514 1.43 -59.15 -15.04
CA GLY A 514 0.55 -58.14 -14.43
C GLY A 514 -0.94 -58.31 -14.75
N ALA A 515 -1.34 -59.46 -15.31
CA ALA A 515 -2.72 -59.73 -15.68
C ALA A 515 -3.51 -60.31 -14.48
N LEU A 516 -3.86 -59.45 -13.52
CA LEU A 516 -4.48 -59.86 -12.23
C LEU A 516 -5.75 -60.69 -12.40
N ASP A 517 -6.65 -60.32 -13.33
CA ASP A 517 -7.88 -61.08 -13.58
C ASP A 517 -7.66 -62.44 -14.25
N ALA A 518 -6.62 -62.54 -15.09
CA ALA A 518 -6.24 -63.81 -15.71
C ALA A 518 -5.61 -64.73 -14.68
N ALA A 519 -4.66 -64.21 -13.89
CA ALA A 519 -4.03 -64.91 -12.78
C ALA A 519 -5.06 -65.41 -11.75
N ARG A 520 -6.05 -64.58 -11.38
CA ARG A 520 -7.14 -64.98 -10.47
C ARG A 520 -7.96 -66.14 -11.03
N ARG A 521 -8.41 -66.04 -12.28
CA ARG A 521 -9.22 -67.10 -12.91
C ARG A 521 -8.46 -68.41 -13.00
N GLN A 522 -7.16 -68.35 -13.32
CA GLN A 522 -6.30 -69.52 -13.36
C GLN A 522 -6.04 -70.08 -11.96
N LEU A 523 -5.90 -69.24 -10.94
CA LEU A 523 -5.75 -69.69 -9.55
C LEU A 523 -7.01 -70.41 -9.06
N GLU A 524 -8.20 -69.84 -9.29
CA GLU A 524 -9.47 -70.50 -8.94
C GLU A 524 -9.67 -71.81 -9.71
N PHE A 525 -9.26 -71.85 -10.98
CA PHE A 525 -9.25 -73.10 -11.75
C PHE A 525 -8.28 -74.14 -11.16
N ALA A 526 -7.06 -73.73 -10.77
CA ALA A 526 -6.09 -74.60 -10.12
C ALA A 526 -6.59 -75.10 -8.75
N ARG A 527 -7.25 -74.24 -7.96
CA ARG A 527 -7.88 -74.61 -6.68
C ARG A 527 -8.99 -75.64 -6.86
N ARG A 528 -9.83 -75.45 -7.87
CA ARG A 528 -10.88 -76.41 -8.22
C ARG A 528 -10.28 -77.74 -8.68
N SER A 529 -9.28 -77.71 -9.56
CA SER A 529 -8.58 -78.91 -10.01
C SER A 529 -7.93 -79.65 -8.83
N TYR A 530 -7.31 -78.93 -7.90
CA TYR A 530 -6.76 -79.51 -6.67
C TYR A 530 -7.83 -80.21 -5.84
N PHE A 531 -8.98 -79.56 -5.62
CA PHE A 531 -10.13 -80.14 -4.92
C PHE A 531 -10.68 -81.39 -5.63
N ASP A 532 -10.80 -81.35 -6.96
CA ASP A 532 -11.30 -82.47 -7.76
C ASP A 532 -10.35 -83.69 -7.67
N ILE A 533 -9.03 -83.47 -7.75
CA ILE A 533 -8.01 -84.52 -7.54
C ILE A 533 -8.16 -85.17 -6.17
N LEU A 534 -8.31 -84.37 -5.10
CA LEU A 534 -8.49 -84.87 -3.73
C LEU A 534 -9.78 -85.69 -3.57
N CYS A 535 -10.89 -85.23 -4.13
CA CYS A 535 -12.16 -85.96 -4.08
C CYS A 535 -12.12 -87.27 -4.85
N GLU A 536 -11.50 -87.27 -6.04
CA GLU A 536 -11.34 -88.47 -6.84
C GLU A 536 -10.47 -89.50 -6.14
N GLU A 537 -9.36 -89.09 -5.52
CA GLU A 537 -8.51 -90.02 -4.77
C GLU A 537 -9.26 -90.63 -3.58
N LEU A 538 -9.98 -89.83 -2.79
CA LEU A 538 -10.75 -90.37 -1.67
C LEU A 538 -11.84 -91.34 -2.16
N SER A 539 -12.50 -91.02 -3.28
CA SER A 539 -13.48 -91.93 -3.89
C SER A 539 -12.84 -93.23 -4.42
N ALA A 540 -11.63 -93.16 -4.95
CA ALA A 540 -10.88 -94.32 -5.43
C ALA A 540 -10.44 -95.22 -4.26
N ALA A 541 -10.02 -94.63 -3.14
CA ALA A 541 -9.68 -95.37 -1.92
C ALA A 541 -10.89 -96.15 -1.37
N LEU A 542 -12.08 -95.53 -1.40
CA LEU A 542 -13.35 -96.16 -0.99
C LEU A 542 -13.85 -97.24 -1.97
N ALA A 543 -13.51 -97.15 -3.25
CA ALA A 543 -13.91 -98.11 -4.27
C ALA A 543 -13.15 -99.46 -4.21
N SER A 544 -12.22 -99.61 -3.26
CA SER A 544 -11.49 -100.86 -3.06
C SER A 544 -12.43 -101.99 -2.62
N ARG A 545 -12.40 -103.12 -3.35
CA ARG A 545 -13.29 -104.29 -3.13
C ARG A 545 -13.00 -105.07 -1.84
N THR A 546 -11.87 -104.80 -1.19
CA THR A 546 -11.46 -105.49 0.03
C THR A 546 -11.54 -104.53 1.21
N PRO A 547 -12.46 -104.74 2.17
CA PRO A 547 -12.57 -103.86 3.32
C PRO A 547 -11.26 -103.88 4.13
N PRO A 548 -10.84 -102.73 4.70
CA PRO A 548 -9.73 -102.69 5.63
C PRO A 548 -10.00 -103.63 6.82
N ARG A 549 -8.92 -104.17 7.39
CA ARG A 549 -8.99 -105.11 8.51
C ARG A 549 -9.67 -104.44 9.71
N GLY A 550 -10.69 -105.08 10.28
CA GLY A 550 -11.53 -104.56 11.36
C GLY A 550 -12.96 -104.22 10.93
N PHE A 551 -13.20 -104.00 9.63
CA PHE A 551 -14.54 -103.74 9.11
C PHE A 551 -15.27 -105.02 8.72
N THR A 552 -16.57 -105.08 9.02
CA THR A 552 -17.50 -105.96 8.29
C THR A 552 -17.83 -105.37 6.90
N GLU A 553 -18.27 -106.21 5.98
CA GLU A 553 -18.66 -105.77 4.63
C GLU A 553 -19.81 -104.74 4.69
N GLU A 554 -20.78 -104.93 5.58
CA GLU A 554 -21.91 -104.02 5.80
C GLU A 554 -21.47 -102.65 6.35
N GLU A 555 -20.53 -102.62 7.31
CA GLU A 555 -19.99 -101.37 7.88
C GLU A 555 -19.16 -100.59 6.86
N TRP A 556 -18.37 -101.30 6.04
CA TRP A 556 -17.59 -100.68 4.97
C TRP A 556 -18.49 -100.06 3.90
N GLU A 557 -19.56 -100.75 3.48
CA GLU A 557 -20.55 -100.21 2.54
C GLU A 557 -21.32 -99.02 3.11
N ALA A 558 -21.63 -99.03 4.42
CA ALA A 558 -22.30 -97.92 5.09
C ALA A 558 -21.41 -96.66 5.15
N LEU A 559 -20.14 -96.83 5.53
CA LEU A 559 -19.15 -95.74 5.55
C LEU A 559 -18.93 -95.18 4.14
N THR A 560 -18.79 -96.06 3.14
CA THR A 560 -18.59 -95.69 1.74
C THR A 560 -19.75 -94.84 1.22
N ARG A 561 -21.00 -95.25 1.49
CA ARG A 561 -22.18 -94.46 1.13
C ARG A 561 -22.20 -93.10 1.82
N GLN A 562 -21.88 -93.06 3.13
CA GLN A 562 -21.87 -91.81 3.89
C GLN A 562 -20.84 -90.82 3.35
N VAL A 563 -19.59 -91.27 3.15
CA VAL A 563 -18.50 -90.40 2.68
C VAL A 563 -18.74 -89.96 1.24
N ASN A 564 -19.21 -90.84 0.35
CA ASN A 564 -19.57 -90.44 -1.02
C ASN A 564 -20.69 -89.40 -1.07
N THR A 565 -21.71 -89.53 -0.20
CA THR A 565 -22.77 -88.51 -0.09
C THR A 565 -22.21 -87.14 0.35
N LEU A 566 -21.23 -87.14 1.25
CA LEU A 566 -20.56 -85.90 1.67
C LEU A 566 -19.69 -85.32 0.55
N LEU A 567 -19.00 -86.16 -0.22
CA LEU A 567 -18.21 -85.74 -1.38
C LEU A 567 -19.07 -85.15 -2.50
N GLU A 568 -20.25 -85.71 -2.78
CA GLU A 568 -21.20 -85.15 -3.75
C GLU A 568 -21.67 -83.75 -3.33
N ARG A 569 -22.04 -83.58 -2.06
CA ARG A 569 -22.42 -82.26 -1.51
C ARG A 569 -21.27 -81.26 -1.59
N ALA A 570 -20.04 -81.70 -1.33
CA ALA A 570 -18.85 -80.87 -1.47
C ALA A 570 -18.66 -80.42 -2.94
N ARG A 571 -18.82 -81.34 -3.91
CA ARG A 571 -18.73 -81.04 -5.35
C ARG A 571 -19.81 -80.06 -5.82
N GLU A 572 -21.05 -80.21 -5.35
CA GLU A 572 -22.13 -79.24 -5.63
C GLU A 572 -21.77 -77.85 -5.13
N ARG A 573 -21.21 -77.76 -3.91
CA ARG A 573 -20.80 -76.50 -3.29
C ARG A 573 -19.62 -75.84 -4.01
N ALA A 574 -18.72 -76.62 -4.60
CA ALA A 574 -17.54 -76.13 -5.33
C ALA A 574 -17.90 -75.22 -6.52
N ASN A 575 -19.11 -75.32 -7.08
CA ASN A 575 -19.59 -74.41 -8.12
C ASN A 575 -19.90 -73.00 -7.60
N THR A 576 -20.06 -72.82 -6.29
CA THR A 576 -20.35 -71.52 -5.66
C THR A 576 -19.18 -70.99 -4.83
N SER A 577 -18.51 -71.86 -4.07
CA SER A 577 -17.38 -71.52 -3.21
C SER A 577 -16.46 -72.73 -3.07
N VAL A 578 -15.24 -72.64 -3.61
CA VAL A 578 -14.23 -73.71 -3.51
C VAL A 578 -13.76 -73.87 -2.05
N ASP A 579 -13.68 -72.78 -1.29
CA ASP A 579 -13.31 -72.79 0.13
C ASP A 579 -14.28 -73.64 0.97
N ASP A 580 -15.59 -73.42 0.79
CA ASP A 580 -16.60 -74.18 1.51
C ASP A 580 -16.57 -75.67 1.10
N ALA A 581 -16.32 -75.94 -0.18
CA ALA A 581 -16.19 -77.30 -0.70
C ALA A 581 -14.99 -78.03 -0.10
N VAL A 582 -13.81 -77.39 -0.04
CA VAL A 582 -12.61 -77.94 0.60
C VAL A 582 -12.87 -78.22 2.07
N ARG A 583 -13.57 -77.33 2.80
CA ARG A 583 -13.94 -77.57 4.21
C ARG A 583 -14.87 -78.79 4.35
N MET A 584 -15.83 -78.96 3.44
CA MET A 584 -16.70 -80.13 3.42
C MET A 584 -15.93 -81.42 3.11
N TYR A 585 -14.98 -81.37 2.17
CA TYR A 585 -14.07 -82.47 1.87
C TYR A 585 -13.22 -82.85 3.09
N GLN A 586 -12.62 -81.88 3.78
CA GLN A 586 -11.85 -82.12 5.01
C GLN A 586 -12.72 -82.80 6.08
N GLY A 587 -13.98 -82.39 6.20
CA GLY A 587 -14.95 -83.06 7.09
C GLY A 587 -15.25 -84.51 6.67
N ALA A 588 -15.43 -84.76 5.37
CA ALA A 588 -15.64 -86.11 4.84
C ALA A 588 -14.41 -87.01 5.04
N HIS A 589 -13.21 -86.48 4.77
CA HIS A 589 -11.93 -87.16 4.99
C HIS A 589 -11.69 -87.42 6.48
N ALA A 590 -11.98 -86.47 7.37
CA ALA A 590 -11.87 -86.67 8.81
C ALA A 590 -12.84 -87.75 9.33
N ALA A 591 -14.07 -87.80 8.80
CA ALA A 591 -15.03 -88.86 9.15
C ALA A 591 -14.53 -90.25 8.70
N TYR A 592 -13.98 -90.33 7.49
CA TYR A 592 -13.35 -91.53 6.96
C TYR A 592 -12.19 -92.02 7.85
N VAL A 593 -11.20 -91.15 8.11
CA VAL A 593 -10.02 -91.49 8.92
C VAL A 593 -10.40 -91.83 10.37
N ARG A 594 -11.39 -91.13 10.94
CA ARG A 594 -11.88 -91.43 12.30
C ARG A 594 -12.40 -92.86 12.40
N GLN A 595 -13.22 -93.29 11.45
CA GLN A 595 -13.75 -94.65 11.47
C GLN A 595 -12.61 -95.68 11.30
N LEU A 596 -11.66 -95.42 10.40
CA LEU A 596 -10.48 -96.28 10.23
C LEU A 596 -9.68 -96.46 11.53
N ILE A 597 -9.47 -95.38 12.30
CA ILE A 597 -8.76 -95.43 13.58
C ILE A 597 -9.54 -96.24 14.61
N VAL A 598 -10.87 -96.07 14.70
CA VAL A 598 -11.73 -96.80 15.65
C VAL A 598 -11.68 -98.30 15.38
N GLU A 599 -11.83 -98.72 14.12
CA GLU A 599 -11.81 -100.15 13.78
C GLU A 599 -10.43 -100.78 13.97
N LEU A 600 -9.35 -100.08 13.59
CA LEU A 600 -7.99 -100.59 13.81
C LEU A 600 -7.67 -100.70 15.30
N ARG A 601 -8.18 -99.79 16.14
CA ARG A 601 -8.04 -99.89 17.58
C ARG A 601 -8.77 -101.12 18.13
N GLY A 602 -10.00 -101.37 17.69
CA GLY A 602 -10.73 -102.60 18.03
C GLY A 602 -9.97 -103.88 17.64
N ALA A 603 -9.37 -103.90 16.46
CA ALA A 603 -8.54 -105.01 16.00
C ALA A 603 -7.23 -105.17 16.81
N VAL A 604 -6.63 -104.06 17.27
CA VAL A 604 -5.45 -104.07 18.17
C VAL A 604 -5.83 -104.63 19.54
N ASP A 605 -6.97 -104.22 20.09
CA ASP A 605 -7.47 -104.72 21.38
C ASP A 605 -7.77 -106.22 21.32
N GLU A 606 -8.38 -106.70 20.23
CA GLU A 606 -8.59 -108.14 19.99
C GLU A 606 -7.26 -108.90 19.87
N ALA A 607 -6.29 -108.36 19.12
CA ALA A 607 -4.96 -108.97 18.99
C ALA A 607 -4.21 -109.02 20.33
N ARG A 608 -4.41 -108.01 21.19
CA ARG A 608 -3.84 -107.95 22.54
C ARG A 608 -4.39 -109.06 23.44
N HIS A 609 -5.68 -109.34 23.38
CA HIS A 609 -6.31 -110.44 24.14
C HIS A 609 -5.81 -111.84 23.74
N VAL A 610 -5.30 -111.99 22.52
CA VAL A 610 -4.78 -113.25 21.96
C VAL A 610 -3.24 -113.35 22.06
N SER A 611 -2.58 -112.30 22.54
CA SER A 611 -1.12 -112.25 22.66
C SER A 611 -0.62 -112.97 23.91
N GLU A 612 0.32 -113.90 23.76
CA GLU A 612 0.96 -114.63 24.86
C GLU A 612 2.37 -114.10 25.19
N SER A 613 2.94 -113.22 24.34
CA SER A 613 4.31 -112.72 24.46
C SER A 613 4.37 -111.24 24.86
N GLU A 614 5.24 -110.91 25.82
CA GLU A 614 5.45 -109.54 26.32
C GLU A 614 5.96 -108.58 25.21
N ALA A 615 6.86 -109.04 24.35
CA ALA A 615 7.37 -108.26 23.22
C ALA A 615 6.29 -107.91 22.19
N GLN A 616 5.28 -108.77 22.04
CA GLN A 616 4.14 -108.52 21.15
C GLN A 616 3.19 -107.48 21.76
N THR A 617 2.93 -107.57 23.06
CA THR A 617 2.13 -106.56 23.77
C THR A 617 2.78 -105.18 23.67
N GLN A 618 4.10 -105.09 23.79
CA GLN A 618 4.83 -103.83 23.63
C GLN A 618 4.72 -103.26 22.20
N ALA A 619 4.83 -104.10 21.16
CA ALA A 619 4.64 -103.65 19.78
C ALA A 619 3.20 -103.16 19.51
N LEU A 620 2.19 -103.77 20.14
CA LEU A 620 0.79 -103.33 20.05
C LEU A 620 0.54 -102.02 20.81
N ASP A 621 1.22 -101.80 21.96
CA ASP A 621 1.14 -100.53 22.71
C ASP A 621 1.71 -99.36 21.91
N GLU A 622 2.78 -99.59 21.11
CA GLU A 622 3.30 -98.58 20.18
C GLU A 622 2.30 -98.23 19.06
N VAL A 623 1.57 -99.24 18.53
CA VAL A 623 0.50 -99.01 17.56
C VAL A 623 -0.63 -98.19 18.19
N GLU A 624 -1.05 -98.51 19.42
CA GLU A 624 -2.09 -97.74 20.13
C GLU A 624 -1.66 -96.29 20.39
N ALA A 625 -0.37 -96.05 20.70
CA ALA A 625 0.17 -94.71 20.87
C ALA A 625 0.08 -93.89 19.58
N LEU A 626 0.42 -94.47 18.42
CA LEU A 626 0.28 -93.83 17.11
C LEU A 626 -1.18 -93.55 16.75
N LEU A 627 -2.12 -94.46 17.08
CA LEU A 627 -3.56 -94.24 16.86
C LEU A 627 -4.12 -93.13 17.76
N ARG A 628 -3.62 -93.01 19.00
CA ARG A 628 -3.98 -91.92 19.92
C ARG A 628 -3.47 -90.58 19.41
N GLU A 629 -2.25 -90.54 18.87
CA GLU A 629 -1.68 -89.37 18.21
C GLU A 629 -2.50 -88.98 16.97
N ALA A 630 -2.85 -89.95 16.11
CA ALA A 630 -3.69 -89.74 14.93
C ALA A 630 -5.08 -89.16 15.30
N MET A 631 -5.71 -89.65 16.37
CA MET A 631 -6.99 -89.11 16.86
C MET A 631 -6.83 -87.68 17.41
N GLY A 632 -5.72 -87.38 18.08
CA GLY A 632 -5.39 -86.02 18.52
C GLY A 632 -5.27 -85.04 17.35
N LEU A 633 -4.64 -85.46 16.26
CA LEU A 633 -4.52 -84.69 15.01
C LEU A 633 -5.88 -84.45 14.34
N LEU A 634 -6.79 -85.42 14.37
CA LEU A 634 -8.17 -85.22 13.90
C LEU A 634 -8.94 -84.18 14.71
N VAL A 635 -8.74 -84.13 16.03
CA VAL A 635 -9.37 -83.11 16.89
C VAL A 635 -8.78 -81.72 16.63
N ALA A 636 -7.51 -81.64 16.23
CA ALA A 636 -6.84 -80.42 15.79
C ALA A 636 -7.10 -80.04 14.32
N GLU A 637 -8.08 -80.67 13.66
CA GLU A 637 -8.49 -80.44 12.26
C GLU A 637 -7.44 -80.82 11.18
N SER A 638 -6.36 -81.52 11.53
CA SER A 638 -5.32 -81.96 10.57
C SER A 638 -5.56 -83.38 10.02
N SER A 639 -6.64 -83.55 9.24
CA SER A 639 -7.09 -84.87 8.77
C SER A 639 -6.09 -85.65 7.91
N HIS A 640 -5.24 -84.97 7.14
CA HIS A 640 -4.21 -85.60 6.31
C HIS A 640 -3.03 -86.13 7.14
N GLU A 641 -2.60 -85.39 8.16
CA GLU A 641 -1.54 -85.84 9.07
C GLU A 641 -2.01 -87.03 9.92
N ALA A 642 -3.27 -86.99 10.36
CA ALA A 642 -3.91 -88.12 11.03
C ALA A 642 -3.94 -89.38 10.15
N ALA A 643 -4.23 -89.23 8.85
CA ALA A 643 -4.20 -90.34 7.89
C ALA A 643 -2.78 -90.91 7.73
N GLY A 644 -1.74 -90.06 7.71
CA GLY A 644 -0.34 -90.50 7.69
C GLY A 644 0.02 -91.34 8.92
N LYS A 645 -0.31 -90.85 10.12
CA LYS A 645 -0.09 -91.57 11.39
C LYS A 645 -0.89 -92.87 11.47
N TYR A 646 -2.11 -92.89 10.97
CA TYR A 646 -2.90 -94.11 10.80
C TYR A 646 -2.20 -95.10 9.87
N GLY A 647 -1.64 -94.64 8.74
CA GLY A 647 -0.86 -95.46 7.82
C GLY A 647 0.35 -96.12 8.48
N GLU A 648 1.13 -95.35 9.26
CA GLU A 648 2.26 -95.86 10.05
C GLU A 648 1.81 -96.92 11.07
N ALA A 649 0.73 -96.63 11.81
CA ALA A 649 0.14 -97.56 12.78
C ALA A 649 -0.31 -98.86 12.11
N ARG A 650 -0.95 -98.76 10.94
CA ARG A 650 -1.39 -99.93 10.15
C ARG A 650 -0.21 -100.77 9.69
N VAL A 651 0.87 -100.16 9.17
CA VAL A 651 2.08 -100.88 8.73
C VAL A 651 2.71 -101.63 9.92
N ARG A 652 2.84 -100.98 11.07
CA ARG A 652 3.36 -101.62 12.30
C ARG A 652 2.45 -102.72 12.84
N PHE A 653 1.14 -102.55 12.75
CA PHE A 653 0.19 -103.59 13.14
C PHE A 653 0.29 -104.81 12.22
N VAL A 654 0.42 -104.60 10.91
CA VAL A 654 0.61 -105.69 9.95
C VAL A 654 1.90 -106.44 10.25
N SER A 655 3.02 -105.75 10.47
CA SER A 655 4.29 -106.40 10.82
C SER A 655 4.22 -107.16 12.15
N ALA A 656 3.61 -106.58 13.20
CA ALA A 656 3.40 -107.26 14.47
C ALA A 656 2.53 -108.52 14.33
N SER A 657 1.46 -108.46 13.53
CA SER A 657 0.57 -109.60 13.30
C SER A 657 1.17 -110.67 12.37
N GLN A 658 2.05 -110.30 11.44
CA GLN A 658 2.82 -111.25 10.62
C GLN A 658 3.87 -111.97 11.47
N SER A 659 4.56 -111.26 12.37
CA SER A 659 5.47 -111.87 13.34
C SER A 659 4.75 -112.86 14.26
N GLN A 660 3.47 -112.59 14.61
CA GLN A 660 2.64 -113.55 15.36
C GLN A 660 2.29 -114.80 14.54
N ARG A 661 1.98 -114.67 13.23
CA ARG A 661 1.75 -115.84 12.35
C ARG A 661 3.02 -116.63 12.13
N MET A 662 4.15 -115.96 11.93
CA MET A 662 5.47 -116.57 11.82
C MET A 662 5.89 -117.25 13.13
N ALA A 663 5.60 -116.66 14.29
CA ALA A 663 5.86 -117.25 15.60
C ALA A 663 4.93 -118.45 15.89
N LYS A 664 3.65 -118.41 15.48
CA LYS A 664 2.73 -119.56 15.57
C LYS A 664 3.10 -120.67 14.58
N SER A 665 3.60 -120.35 13.38
CA SER A 665 4.14 -121.35 12.46
C SER A 665 5.48 -121.90 12.95
N PHE A 666 6.35 -121.07 13.53
CA PHE A 666 7.57 -121.52 14.22
C PHE A 666 7.25 -122.35 15.47
N HIS A 667 6.18 -122.08 16.23
CA HIS A 667 5.83 -122.93 17.37
C HIS A 667 5.26 -124.30 16.93
N LEU A 668 4.76 -124.39 15.70
CA LEU A 668 4.35 -125.64 15.04
C LEU A 668 5.51 -126.34 14.30
N GLU A 669 6.61 -125.62 14.00
CA GLU A 669 7.75 -126.10 13.21
C GLU A 669 9.08 -126.21 14.03
N SER A 670 9.17 -125.62 15.23
CA SER A 670 10.32 -125.71 16.15
C SER A 670 10.28 -126.94 17.09
N LEU A 671 9.66 -128.02 16.61
CA LEU A 671 10.14 -129.38 16.92
C LEU A 671 11.32 -129.77 16.01
N ALA A 672 11.79 -128.88 15.14
CA ALA A 672 13.04 -129.04 14.40
C ALA A 672 13.90 -127.76 14.43
N SER A 673 15.03 -127.91 15.12
CA SER A 673 16.31 -127.24 14.89
C SER A 673 16.55 -125.81 15.41
N ASP A 674 17.78 -125.69 15.89
CA ASP A 674 18.47 -124.66 16.68
C ASP A 674 19.40 -123.85 15.76
N ASP A 675 19.40 -122.51 15.86
CA ASP A 675 20.61 -121.64 15.85
C ASP A 675 20.27 -120.14 15.79
N GLY A 676 20.66 -119.40 16.84
CA GLY A 676 21.58 -118.25 16.79
C GLY A 676 21.21 -116.87 16.21
N VAL A 677 21.28 -115.85 17.11
CA VAL A 677 22.16 -114.63 17.07
C VAL A 677 21.48 -113.23 17.23
N ASP A 678 21.84 -112.60 18.36
CA ASP A 678 22.12 -111.18 18.75
C ASP A 678 21.57 -109.92 18.05
N GLY A 679 21.22 -108.91 18.89
CA GLY A 679 21.43 -107.48 18.60
C GLY A 679 20.54 -106.47 19.36
N ALA A 680 21.13 -105.68 20.28
CA ALA A 680 20.58 -104.47 20.93
C ALA A 680 21.49 -103.24 20.60
N PRO A 681 21.28 -101.98 21.08
CA PRO A 681 20.11 -101.07 21.15
C PRO A 681 20.44 -99.57 20.75
N SER A 682 19.51 -98.62 21.04
CA SER A 682 19.66 -97.13 21.27
C SER A 682 19.72 -96.18 20.04
N VAL A 683 19.19 -94.93 19.97
CA VAL A 683 19.03 -93.75 20.89
C VAL A 683 17.92 -92.79 20.33
N PRO A 684 17.27 -91.88 21.13
CA PRO A 684 16.27 -90.90 20.69
C PRO A 684 16.83 -89.42 20.59
N PRO A 685 16.02 -88.32 20.60
CA PRO A 685 15.92 -87.28 19.55
C PRO A 685 16.57 -85.92 19.93
N PRO A 686 16.42 -84.85 19.11
CA PRO A 686 16.56 -83.49 19.62
C PRO A 686 15.32 -82.59 19.40
N THR A 687 15.03 -81.80 20.43
CA THR A 687 14.07 -80.69 20.48
C THR A 687 14.80 -79.34 20.49
N ALA A 688 14.01 -78.27 20.25
CA ALA A 688 14.18 -76.84 20.59
C ALA A 688 14.76 -75.94 19.47
N PRO A 689 14.55 -74.59 19.46
CA PRO A 689 13.95 -73.73 20.50
C PRO A 689 12.97 -72.62 20.01
N SER A 690 12.27 -72.01 20.97
CA SER A 690 11.52 -70.75 20.85
C SER A 690 12.18 -69.65 21.70
N GLY A 691 12.38 -68.47 21.11
CA GLY A 691 12.74 -67.20 21.78
C GLY A 691 11.81 -66.10 21.25
N GLY A 692 11.60 -64.94 21.86
CA GLY A 692 12.10 -64.26 23.06
C GLY A 692 11.46 -62.85 23.03
N SER A 693 11.01 -62.32 24.17
CA SER A 693 10.44 -60.96 24.29
C SER A 693 11.47 -59.96 24.83
N ILE A 694 11.40 -58.70 24.39
CA ILE A 694 12.22 -57.59 24.89
C ILE A 694 11.32 -56.43 25.37
N LEU A 695 11.72 -55.86 26.51
CA LEU A 695 11.13 -54.77 27.30
C LEU A 695 11.41 -53.36 26.75
N ALA A 696 10.52 -52.42 27.10
CA ALA A 696 10.57 -50.98 26.85
C ALA A 696 11.20 -50.18 28.01
N LEU A 697 11.69 -48.97 27.73
CA LEU A 697 12.18 -47.93 28.67
C LEU A 697 12.16 -46.54 27.96
N PRO A 698 12.28 -45.39 28.67
CA PRO A 698 11.21 -44.39 28.81
C PRO A 698 11.52 -43.02 28.18
N GLU A 699 10.49 -42.17 28.13
CA GLU A 699 10.47 -40.86 27.48
C GLU A 699 10.86 -39.72 28.44
N ALA A 700 11.63 -38.75 27.93
CA ALA A 700 12.10 -37.56 28.64
C ALA A 700 11.52 -36.27 28.01
N PRO A 701 11.37 -35.18 28.78
CA PRO A 701 10.57 -34.02 28.39
C PRO A 701 11.39 -32.97 27.63
N ALA A 702 10.73 -32.22 26.74
CA ALA A 702 11.33 -31.08 26.08
C ALA A 702 10.44 -29.83 26.16
N GLY A 703 11.07 -28.73 26.61
CA GLY A 703 10.93 -27.43 25.97
C GLY A 703 9.89 -26.47 26.55
N GLY A 704 10.37 -25.35 27.11
CA GLY A 704 9.55 -24.26 27.61
C GLY A 704 9.50 -23.02 26.70
N ALA A 705 8.48 -22.19 26.98
CA ALA A 705 8.39 -20.72 26.87
C ALA A 705 8.52 -20.08 25.46
N PRO A 706 7.77 -18.99 25.11
CA PRO A 706 7.63 -17.81 25.98
C PRO A 706 6.24 -17.17 26.08
N ALA A 707 6.08 -16.48 27.21
CA ALA A 707 5.09 -15.46 27.45
C ALA A 707 5.24 -14.29 26.48
N LEU A 708 4.17 -13.96 25.76
CA LEU A 708 3.94 -12.67 25.13
C LEU A 708 2.46 -12.31 25.28
N GLY A 709 2.20 -11.43 26.25
CA GLY A 709 1.16 -10.39 26.20
C GLY A 709 -0.24 -10.80 25.75
N ASP A 710 -0.96 -11.41 26.68
CA ASP A 710 -2.41 -11.55 26.68
C ASP A 710 -3.08 -10.16 26.56
N PHE A 711 -3.51 -9.80 25.35
CA PHE A 711 -4.38 -8.64 25.06
C PHE A 711 -5.77 -9.12 24.61
N GLU A 712 -6.19 -10.32 25.03
CA GLU A 712 -7.42 -10.97 24.58
C GLU A 712 -8.67 -10.56 25.41
N GLY A 713 -8.57 -9.48 26.20
CA GLY A 713 -9.59 -9.06 27.15
C GLY A 713 -10.27 -7.70 26.92
N MET A 714 -9.92 -6.95 25.85
CA MET A 714 -10.68 -5.73 25.53
C MET A 714 -11.88 -6.09 24.65
N PRO A 715 -13.13 -5.91 25.10
CA PRO A 715 -14.30 -6.16 24.27
C PRO A 715 -14.24 -5.19 23.10
N LEU A 716 -13.91 -5.71 21.90
CA LEU A 716 -13.97 -4.94 20.68
C LEU A 716 -15.40 -4.37 20.57
N PRO A 717 -15.55 -3.05 20.38
CA PRO A 717 -16.86 -2.43 20.30
C PRO A 717 -17.67 -3.13 19.21
N SER A 718 -18.95 -3.41 19.51
CA SER A 718 -19.81 -4.14 18.59
C SER A 718 -19.77 -3.49 17.19
N PRO A 719 -19.92 -4.25 16.09
CA PRO A 719 -19.68 -3.74 14.74
C PRO A 719 -20.53 -2.51 14.36
N ARG A 720 -21.64 -2.26 15.06
CA ARG A 720 -22.43 -1.02 14.96
C ARG A 720 -21.68 0.21 15.48
N HIS A 721 -21.00 0.08 16.62
CA HIS A 721 -20.20 1.14 17.21
C HIS A 721 -18.91 1.38 16.41
N MET A 722 -18.33 0.33 15.79
CA MET A 722 -17.12 0.51 14.98
C MET A 722 -17.36 1.40 13.76
N TRP A 723 -18.52 1.29 13.09
CA TRP A 723 -18.86 2.19 11.97
C TRP A 723 -19.10 3.63 12.44
N LEU A 724 -19.75 3.82 13.59
CA LEU A 724 -19.91 5.14 14.19
C LEU A 724 -18.58 5.77 14.59
N VAL A 725 -17.65 4.96 15.12
CA VAL A 725 -16.29 5.40 15.44
C VAL A 725 -15.53 5.77 14.17
N GLU A 726 -15.60 4.97 13.10
CA GLU A 726 -14.98 5.31 11.81
C GLU A 726 -15.56 6.60 11.21
N LEU A 727 -16.87 6.80 11.31
CA LEU A 727 -17.54 8.01 10.82
C LEU A 727 -17.17 9.22 11.69
N GLY A 728 -17.07 9.05 13.00
CA GLY A 728 -16.57 10.07 13.93
C GLY A 728 -15.13 10.46 13.63
N VAL A 729 -14.26 9.48 13.38
CA VAL A 729 -12.86 9.71 12.97
C VAL A 729 -12.80 10.39 11.60
N LEU A 730 -13.64 10.00 10.64
CA LEU A 730 -13.73 10.67 9.34
C LEU A 730 -14.14 12.13 9.50
N ALA A 731 -15.17 12.41 10.30
CA ALA A 731 -15.64 13.77 10.55
C ALA A 731 -14.54 14.62 11.22
N LEU A 732 -13.84 14.06 12.23
CA LEU A 732 -12.72 14.71 12.90
C LEU A 732 -11.59 15.02 11.91
N LEU A 733 -11.13 14.02 11.15
CA LEU A 733 -10.06 14.19 10.17
C LEU A 733 -10.43 15.17 9.06
N THR A 734 -11.68 15.14 8.59
CA THR A 734 -12.17 16.08 7.58
C THR A 734 -12.18 17.50 8.13
N THR A 735 -12.63 17.69 9.37
CA THR A 735 -12.64 19.01 10.03
C THR A 735 -11.23 19.57 10.17
N VAL A 736 -10.27 18.74 10.62
CA VAL A 736 -8.85 19.12 10.71
C VAL A 736 -8.27 19.43 9.34
N ALA A 737 -8.55 18.60 8.33
CA ALA A 737 -8.08 18.81 6.96
C ALA A 737 -8.61 20.12 6.35
N VAL A 738 -9.89 20.44 6.58
CA VAL A 738 -10.52 21.70 6.16
C VAL A 738 -9.87 22.88 6.86
N ALA A 739 -9.70 22.84 8.18
CA ALA A 739 -9.10 23.94 8.94
C ALA A 739 -7.66 24.24 8.47
N LEU A 740 -6.82 23.20 8.37
CA LEU A 740 -5.43 23.35 7.91
C LEU A 740 -5.34 23.74 6.43
N GLY A 741 -6.22 23.18 5.58
CA GLY A 741 -6.25 23.48 4.15
C GLY A 741 -6.67 24.91 3.86
N LEU A 742 -7.67 25.44 4.59
CA LEU A 742 -8.07 26.85 4.50
C LEU A 742 -6.98 27.80 4.99
N GLN A 743 -6.30 27.47 6.09
CA GLN A 743 -5.17 28.26 6.58
C GLN A 743 -4.07 28.34 5.51
N LEU A 744 -3.77 27.22 4.85
CA LEU A 744 -2.77 27.16 3.79
C LEU A 744 -3.19 27.96 2.55
N LEU A 745 -4.44 27.82 2.10
CA LEU A 745 -4.98 28.60 0.98
C LEU A 745 -4.90 30.10 1.23
N ASN A 746 -5.22 30.54 2.45
CA ASN A 746 -5.21 31.96 2.79
C ASN A 746 -3.79 32.55 2.91
N VAL A 747 -2.80 31.76 3.35
CA VAL A 747 -1.42 32.23 3.54
C VAL A 747 -0.63 32.27 2.22
N PHE A 748 -0.75 31.23 1.38
CA PHE A 748 0.06 31.12 0.16
C PHE A 748 -0.61 31.70 -1.09
N SER A 749 -1.91 31.96 -1.06
CA SER A 749 -2.67 32.43 -2.22
C SER A 749 -3.79 33.39 -1.79
N PRO A 750 -3.46 34.66 -1.47
CA PRO A 750 -4.46 35.65 -1.05
C PRO A 750 -5.53 35.94 -2.12
N THR A 751 -5.29 35.52 -3.37
CA THR A 751 -6.21 35.63 -4.52
C THR A 751 -6.73 34.28 -5.01
N TRP A 752 -6.79 33.27 -4.13
CA TRP A 752 -7.23 31.92 -4.47
C TRP A 752 -8.63 31.90 -5.11
N GLY A 753 -8.88 30.94 -5.99
CA GLY A 753 -10.14 30.81 -6.72
C GLY A 753 -10.00 30.43 -8.19
N GLY A 754 -8.77 30.30 -8.69
CA GLY A 754 -8.49 29.65 -9.95
C GLY A 754 -8.80 28.16 -9.94
N PHE A 755 -8.80 27.56 -11.13
CA PHE A 755 -8.94 26.11 -11.29
C PHE A 755 -7.81 25.37 -10.58
N GLY A 756 -6.57 25.88 -10.66
CA GLY A 756 -5.42 25.30 -9.97
C GLY A 756 -5.63 25.27 -8.46
N ALA A 757 -6.07 26.38 -7.88
CA ALA A 757 -6.39 26.47 -6.45
C ALA A 757 -7.55 25.52 -6.03
N CYS A 758 -8.60 25.39 -6.85
CA CYS A 758 -9.70 24.47 -6.58
C CYS A 758 -9.24 23.01 -6.57
N MET A 759 -8.39 22.65 -7.53
CA MET A 759 -7.86 21.30 -7.67
C MET A 759 -6.87 20.98 -6.53
N THR A 760 -6.02 21.94 -6.14
CA THR A 760 -5.16 21.82 -4.95
C THR A 760 -5.96 21.64 -3.67
N ALA A 761 -7.05 22.38 -3.49
CA ALA A 761 -7.96 22.22 -2.35
C ALA A 761 -8.58 20.81 -2.31
N PHE A 762 -9.02 20.29 -3.45
CA PHE A 762 -9.54 18.92 -3.54
C PHE A 762 -8.47 17.87 -3.22
N LEU A 763 -7.27 17.96 -3.82
CA LEU A 763 -6.18 17.02 -3.57
C LEU A 763 -5.67 17.06 -2.14
N TRP A 764 -5.70 18.24 -1.51
CA TRP A 764 -5.43 18.40 -0.10
C TRP A 764 -6.38 17.53 0.73
N GLY A 765 -7.68 17.68 0.51
CA GLY A 765 -8.69 16.85 1.13
C GLY A 765 -8.52 15.36 0.84
N PHE A 766 -8.16 15.03 -0.40
CA PHE A 766 -7.95 13.63 -0.81
C PHE A 766 -6.70 13.00 -0.17
N GLY A 767 -5.76 13.81 0.32
CA GLY A 767 -4.49 13.35 0.90
C GLY A 767 -3.35 13.19 -0.11
N LEU A 768 -3.48 13.73 -1.32
CA LEU A 768 -2.46 13.70 -2.39
C LEU A 768 -1.72 15.03 -2.57
N HIS A 769 -1.76 15.91 -1.57
CA HIS A 769 -1.11 17.22 -1.63
C HIS A 769 0.40 17.18 -1.96
N GLN A 770 1.11 16.10 -1.60
CA GLN A 770 2.53 15.92 -1.94
C GLN A 770 2.77 15.72 -3.44
N VAL A 771 1.80 15.18 -4.18
CA VAL A 771 1.90 14.93 -5.64
C VAL A 771 1.39 16.15 -6.44
N GLY A 772 0.55 16.98 -5.81
CA GLY A 772 -0.12 18.12 -6.44
C GLY A 772 0.80 19.28 -6.84
N ASN A 773 1.86 19.58 -6.08
CA ASN A 773 2.69 20.76 -6.40
C ASN A 773 3.66 20.52 -7.58
N ALA A 774 4.15 19.29 -7.80
CA ALA A 774 5.13 19.00 -8.86
C ALA A 774 4.49 18.61 -10.20
N SER A 775 3.29 18.01 -10.17
CA SER A 775 2.66 17.44 -11.38
C SER A 775 1.87 18.47 -12.19
N PHE A 776 1.49 19.60 -11.59
CA PHE A 776 0.48 20.49 -12.17
C PHE A 776 1.04 21.71 -12.89
N GLU A 777 2.24 22.19 -12.58
CA GLU A 777 2.94 23.18 -13.44
C GLU A 777 3.03 22.68 -14.91
N GLY A 778 3.15 21.36 -15.11
CA GLY A 778 3.16 20.74 -16.43
C GLY A 778 1.79 20.69 -17.13
N ILE A 779 0.69 20.51 -16.38
CA ILE A 779 -0.66 20.37 -16.95
C ILE A 779 -1.32 21.73 -17.19
N THR A 780 -1.14 22.71 -16.29
CA THR A 780 -1.60 24.10 -16.50
C THR A 780 -0.83 24.76 -17.65
N GLY A 781 0.46 24.46 -17.83
CA GLY A 781 1.24 24.88 -19.00
C GLY A 781 0.72 24.31 -20.35
N LEU A 782 0.04 23.16 -20.33
CA LEU A 782 -0.59 22.57 -21.52
C LEU A 782 -1.98 23.16 -21.82
N LEU A 783 -2.82 23.36 -20.80
CA LEU A 783 -4.15 23.97 -20.97
C LEU A 783 -4.07 25.43 -21.46
N THR A 784 -3.13 26.20 -20.92
CA THR A 784 -2.89 27.59 -21.35
C THR A 784 -2.34 27.71 -22.79
N ARG A 785 -1.72 26.65 -23.33
CA ARG A 785 -1.32 26.57 -24.75
C ARG A 785 -2.48 26.26 -25.68
N VAL A 786 -3.50 25.54 -25.22
CA VAL A 786 -4.68 25.16 -26.03
C VAL A 786 -5.69 26.30 -26.11
N GLU A 787 -5.77 27.19 -25.12
CA GLU A 787 -6.69 28.34 -25.11
C GLU A 787 -6.19 29.59 -25.83
N ARG A 788 -4.95 29.64 -26.37
CA ARG A 788 -4.54 30.73 -27.28
C ARG A 788 -5.18 30.53 -28.66
N PRO A 789 -6.12 31.38 -29.11
CA PRO A 789 -6.56 31.36 -30.49
C PRO A 789 -5.39 31.80 -31.37
N ALA A 790 -5.11 31.05 -32.43
CA ALA A 790 -4.14 31.46 -33.44
C ALA A 790 -4.55 32.83 -34.01
N THR A 791 -3.74 33.85 -33.75
CA THR A 791 -3.83 35.14 -34.41
C THR A 791 -3.65 34.93 -35.91
N PRO A 792 -4.59 35.32 -36.79
CA PRO A 792 -4.37 35.24 -38.22
C PRO A 792 -3.23 36.19 -38.62
N PRO A 793 -2.41 35.83 -39.61
CA PRO A 793 -1.29 36.66 -40.05
C PRO A 793 -1.81 38.01 -40.60
N PRO A 794 -1.01 39.09 -40.48
CA PRO A 794 -1.40 40.39 -41.02
C PRO A 794 -1.58 40.28 -42.53
N ALA A 795 -2.74 40.74 -43.02
CA ALA A 795 -2.99 40.86 -44.44
C ALA A 795 -2.00 41.87 -45.05
N THR A 796 -1.22 41.42 -46.03
CA THR A 796 -0.44 42.26 -46.94
C THR A 796 -1.34 43.03 -47.89
#